data_AF-A0A2D9T3K2-F1
#
_entry.id   AF-A0A2D9T3K2-F1
#
_cell.length_a   1.000
_cell.length_b   1.000
_cell.length_c   1.000
_cell.angle_alpha   90.00
_cell.angle_beta   90.00
_cell.angle_gamma   90.00
#
_symmetry.space_group_name_H-M   'P 1'
#
loop_
_entity.id
_entity.type
_entity.pdbx_description
1 polymer ?
#
loop_
_entity_poly.entity_id
_entity_poly.type
_entity_poly.pdbx_seq_one_letter_code
_entity_poly.pdbx_strand_id
1 'polypeptide(L)'
;MKWHRGGRGRPAGTKVPPPHVVRGRGRDPTGGPAMLRPMGVRLDWRLMAACALTFVFACGDDDGPSPDPDMGSDMGMDAAEPPPDPPELFEAVPLDGQFAIPGLSAAAHVVRTEQSVPHVYAENDLDARRVLGFVIAKDRYFQLDMVSRLSQGLVSALLGDVGLASDLENRMTGADQLTQVYTDSLTAEEAAQVDAFAEGINAYVAAVRARQAVAPREYIIVAPLLGASAPHQLMREWTRRDVMALAATMTFQTGFETKGPSRARALARIDEHFPDAPQRELRMAGLMDIVDRWAPIRPTASANGWGVDGAVTTRRPIILPGAGGEPHRPQMRVEGSALDRLIARLGEHHARLHPADLEGWGSNVWAVMGSATGDGRALLSGDGHLQLSIPSLMWEYGLDTALMGDAEPTTVTGVSLIGAPGIATGTNGRVAWGGTNFVTDVTDWYSEQIVLDEDGAPVASVFGGEERPLTRVDETYEVADIAVLESVGRTLDLPRWTTFDGRLITSIEGRVATEDEVLAPGETLVNMMGDWIVPGDQDDDGVVSAMSFYYVPLDGGNLLRAVMGFERSDTVEDFRQAMRHVIGFGLNFSAADREGNVLYTGYHAMPCRTYLPRDASGRFVEGADPSLLIDGTTYPAWHIPLDAEGRVDEEAAAAGADTACAVPFDQWPQAVNPARQYVVNANNDPGAITLDDDPWNDPYYIGGPWDVGYRASRIAGRLESAIDAGGADIAAMQSIQGDHHSNIGEDLVPLLLEVIEAARTAASGSPTAGSPEERMAALYTANQAAFDEVATRMEAWRADDYPTPSGVDTFCSTSTEDTRRQSVATMIFAAWMPRMLQGVWSDEGIDGSVNPGGNWELRSFMQLYEHRGDAALPSHDPVTGESVFFDDIRTTDVVESSQEIGVRALAETLAFLSGPTDEDGQNGGFGTDDMSAWLWGLRHQVRFESLLGDFVGDDPLVATVFRDFNITTERLPLADGLTEDDPRAALQWFPRPGDQYDVDAANPGFSGTRFTHRNGPVMRTVVALGPDGVEGYNTLPGGQSGDPESAHFDDRARNWLANETVPLRFSPEQVAEGAVSREVFTP
;
A
#
# COMPACT_ATOMS: atom_id res chain seq x y z
N MET A 1 -7.41 47.80 30.87
CA MET A 1 -8.32 48.75 31.58
C MET A 1 -9.29 47.95 32.46
N LYS A 2 -9.79 48.49 33.58
CA LYS A 2 -10.78 47.81 34.45
C LYS A 2 -12.21 47.99 33.92
N TRP A 3 -13.09 47.01 34.14
CA TRP A 3 -14.37 47.09 34.89
C TRP A 3 -14.84 45.61 35.13
N HIS A 4 -14.74 45.02 36.33
CA HIS A 4 -15.69 45.04 37.47
C HIS A 4 -17.09 44.47 37.13
N ARG A 5 -17.74 43.53 37.87
CA ARG A 5 -17.67 42.96 39.26
C ARG A 5 -18.11 41.46 39.18
N GLY A 6 -18.03 40.55 40.16
CA GLY A 6 -17.74 40.52 41.62
C GLY A 6 -18.61 39.39 42.25
N GLY A 7 -18.38 38.76 43.41
CA GLY A 7 -17.35 38.87 44.45
C GLY A 7 -17.93 38.47 45.83
N ARG A 8 -17.27 37.56 46.58
CA ARG A 8 -17.41 37.17 48.02
C ARG A 8 -16.38 36.03 48.28
N GLY A 9 -15.73 35.84 49.43
CA GLY A 9 -15.67 36.61 50.68
C GLY A 9 -14.98 35.78 51.80
N ARG A 10 -13.72 36.13 52.14
CA ARG A 10 -12.89 35.66 53.30
C ARG A 10 -13.53 36.04 54.67
N PRO A 11 -12.98 35.74 55.90
CA PRO A 11 -11.59 35.44 56.34
C PRO A 11 -11.46 34.29 57.39
N ALA A 12 -10.37 34.00 58.14
CA ALA A 12 -8.88 34.10 58.09
C ALA A 12 -8.35 34.11 59.56
N GLY A 13 -7.13 33.60 59.83
CA GLY A 13 -6.54 33.62 61.20
C GLY A 13 -5.02 33.35 61.26
N THR A 14 -4.31 34.05 62.16
CA THR A 14 -2.84 34.23 62.19
C THR A 14 -2.31 34.31 63.65
N LYS A 15 -1.05 34.04 64.04
CA LYS A 15 0.25 33.87 63.34
C LYS A 15 1.33 33.28 64.29
N VAL A 16 2.47 32.85 63.72
CA VAL A 16 3.89 33.03 64.20
C VAL A 16 4.61 31.91 65.05
N PRO A 17 5.94 31.67 64.85
CA PRO A 17 6.77 30.55 65.39
C PRO A 17 7.88 31.07 66.39
N PRO A 18 9.12 30.52 66.61
CA PRO A 18 9.88 29.28 66.22
C PRO A 18 10.69 28.63 67.43
N PRO A 19 11.94 28.04 67.36
CA PRO A 19 12.55 26.92 66.58
C PRO A 19 13.36 25.82 67.38
N HIS A 20 13.86 24.79 66.64
CA HIS A 20 15.09 23.93 66.84
C HIS A 20 15.25 22.85 67.95
N VAL A 21 15.72 21.64 67.55
CA VAL A 21 16.92 20.84 68.04
C VAL A 21 17.04 19.52 67.21
N VAL A 22 18.12 18.71 67.37
CA VAL A 22 18.75 17.83 66.34
C VAL A 22 19.21 16.43 66.85
N ARG A 23 19.27 15.42 65.93
CA ARG A 23 20.09 14.15 65.88
C ARG A 23 19.63 12.81 66.54
N GLY A 24 19.81 11.72 65.77
CA GLY A 24 19.90 10.28 66.16
C GLY A 24 20.29 9.39 64.95
N ARG A 25 20.95 8.22 65.11
CA ARG A 25 21.56 7.38 64.03
C ARG A 25 21.26 5.88 64.13
N GLY A 26 21.29 5.17 62.97
CA GLY A 26 21.51 3.71 62.79
C GLY A 26 20.44 3.03 61.92
N ARG A 27 20.68 1.97 61.13
CA ARG A 27 21.92 1.29 60.64
C ARG A 27 21.55 0.37 59.44
N ASP A 28 22.49 0.14 58.51
CA ASP A 28 22.40 -0.68 57.25
C ASP A 28 22.42 -2.23 57.52
N PRO A 29 22.29 -3.22 56.56
CA PRO A 29 22.44 -3.14 55.08
C PRO A 29 21.61 -4.08 54.13
N THR A 30 21.99 -4.07 52.84
CA THR A 30 21.60 -4.89 51.65
C THR A 30 20.36 -4.42 50.85
N GLY A 31 20.38 -4.29 49.51
CA GLY A 31 21.50 -4.28 48.54
C GLY A 31 21.02 -4.47 47.08
N GLY A 32 21.37 -3.56 46.16
CA GLY A 32 21.01 -3.62 44.72
C GLY A 32 20.94 -2.21 44.09
N PRO A 33 21.53 -1.96 42.90
CA PRO A 33 21.68 -0.61 42.35
C PRO A 33 20.48 -0.12 41.52
N ALA A 34 20.33 1.21 41.43
CA ALA A 34 19.29 1.86 40.64
C ALA A 34 19.82 2.32 39.27
N MET A 35 19.02 2.15 38.21
CA MET A 35 19.20 2.88 36.95
C MET A 35 18.70 4.33 37.10
N LEU A 36 19.46 5.26 36.52
CA LEU A 36 19.16 6.68 36.50
C LEU A 36 18.14 7.01 35.39
N ARG A 37 16.99 7.56 35.77
CA ARG A 37 16.14 8.32 34.84
C ARG A 37 16.61 9.78 34.81
N PRO A 38 16.88 10.38 33.64
CA PRO A 38 16.99 11.84 33.53
C PRO A 38 15.59 12.46 33.58
N MET A 39 15.33 13.25 34.63
CA MET A 39 14.48 14.44 34.49
C MET A 39 15.23 15.42 33.56
N GLY A 40 14.62 16.18 32.66
CA GLY A 40 13.25 16.68 32.68
C GLY A 40 13.28 18.21 32.81
N VAL A 41 13.34 18.91 31.67
CA VAL A 41 13.14 20.37 31.59
C VAL A 41 12.07 20.64 30.53
N ARG A 42 10.80 20.46 30.90
CA ARG A 42 9.70 21.11 30.18
C ARG A 42 9.68 22.58 30.60
N LEU A 43 10.07 23.48 29.70
CA LEU A 43 9.82 24.91 29.88
C LEU A 43 8.75 25.34 28.88
N ASP A 44 7.58 25.64 29.43
CA ASP A 44 6.35 25.90 28.69
C ASP A 44 6.33 27.34 28.15
N TRP A 45 6.35 27.46 26.82
CA TRP A 45 6.23 28.73 26.09
C TRP A 45 4.94 28.83 25.25
N ARG A 46 4.04 27.83 25.33
CA ARG A 46 2.83 27.73 24.48
C ARG A 46 1.70 28.67 24.93
N LEU A 47 1.92 30.00 24.90
CA LEU A 47 0.81 30.98 25.08
C LEU A 47 1.04 32.43 24.62
N MET A 48 2.05 32.75 23.78
CA MET A 48 2.17 34.10 23.16
C MET A 48 2.51 34.10 21.66
N ALA A 49 1.82 33.27 20.87
CA ALA A 49 1.77 33.38 19.40
C ALA A 49 0.36 33.24 18.79
N ALA A 50 -0.69 33.12 19.62
CA ALA A 50 -2.07 32.88 19.18
C ALA A 50 -3.00 34.12 19.35
N CYS A 51 -2.46 35.33 19.23
CA CYS A 51 -3.22 36.58 19.42
C CYS A 51 -2.76 37.69 18.45
N ALA A 52 -2.79 37.41 17.15
CA ALA A 52 -2.56 38.42 16.11
C ALA A 52 -3.27 38.14 14.76
N LEU A 53 -4.37 37.36 14.72
CA LEU A 53 -5.08 37.05 13.47
C LEU A 53 -6.60 36.88 13.64
N THR A 54 -7.26 37.88 14.24
CA THR A 54 -8.72 38.09 14.14
C THR A 54 -9.07 39.52 14.55
N PHE A 55 -9.17 40.44 13.58
CA PHE A 55 -10.04 41.64 13.58
C PHE A 55 -9.69 42.54 12.37
N VAL A 56 -10.40 42.40 11.25
CA VAL A 56 -11.18 43.48 10.61
C VAL A 56 -12.23 42.85 9.69
N PHE A 57 -13.49 42.89 10.10
CA PHE A 57 -14.64 43.02 9.19
C PHE A 57 -15.61 44.01 9.86
N ALA A 58 -15.81 45.19 9.26
CA ALA A 58 -17.05 45.97 9.27
C ALA A 58 -16.85 47.40 8.70
N CYS A 59 -17.55 47.67 7.59
CA CYS A 59 -18.12 48.94 7.17
C CYS A 59 -17.25 50.21 7.09
N GLY A 60 -16.97 50.62 5.85
CA GLY A 60 -16.83 52.01 5.44
C GLY A 60 -17.40 52.17 4.03
N ASP A 61 -18.44 53.00 3.88
CA ASP A 61 -19.07 53.32 2.58
C ASP A 61 -18.22 54.33 1.77
N ASP A 62 -18.60 54.46 0.49
CA ASP A 62 -18.26 55.49 -0.51
C ASP A 62 -16.95 55.38 -1.33
N ASP A 63 -17.16 55.30 -2.65
CA ASP A 63 -16.36 55.81 -3.78
C ASP A 63 -14.96 55.24 -4.08
N GLY A 64 -14.94 53.96 -4.49
CA GLY A 64 -13.96 53.44 -5.48
C GLY A 64 -14.57 53.42 -6.89
N PRO A 65 -13.83 53.75 -7.97
CA PRO A 65 -14.42 53.92 -9.30
C PRO A 65 -14.93 52.59 -9.88
N SER A 66 -16.09 52.64 -10.54
CA SER A 66 -16.60 51.54 -11.38
C SER A 66 -15.55 51.13 -12.41
N PRO A 67 -15.40 49.83 -12.73
CA PRO A 67 -14.52 49.40 -13.80
C PRO A 67 -15.01 49.98 -15.13
N ASP A 68 -14.11 50.67 -15.82
CA ASP A 68 -14.35 51.24 -17.15
C ASP A 68 -14.32 50.09 -18.18
N PRO A 69 -15.41 49.80 -18.90
CA PRO A 69 -15.49 48.65 -19.80
C PRO A 69 -14.87 48.96 -21.18
N ASP A 70 -13.71 49.64 -21.20
CA ASP A 70 -13.04 50.06 -22.43
C ASP A 70 -11.51 50.22 -22.23
N MET A 71 -10.82 49.11 -21.93
CA MET A 71 -9.36 48.98 -22.08
C MET A 71 -9.03 47.99 -23.19
N GLY A 72 -9.54 48.28 -24.39
CA GLY A 72 -9.08 47.66 -25.62
C GLY A 72 -7.73 48.23 -26.09
N SER A 73 -6.88 47.34 -26.59
CA SER A 73 -5.84 47.61 -27.60
C SER A 73 -4.97 48.88 -27.47
N ASP A 74 -3.80 48.76 -26.83
CA ASP A 74 -2.52 49.12 -27.47
C ASP A 74 -1.32 48.66 -26.61
N MET A 75 -1.04 47.36 -26.63
CA MET A 75 0.35 46.90 -26.60
C MET A 75 0.64 46.27 -27.96
N GLY A 76 1.81 46.58 -28.53
CA GLY A 76 2.25 46.05 -29.81
C GLY A 76 2.54 44.55 -29.72
N MET A 77 1.48 43.76 -29.73
CA MET A 77 1.51 42.34 -30.04
C MET A 77 1.80 42.27 -31.54
N ASP A 78 2.94 41.69 -31.92
CA ASP A 78 3.00 41.04 -33.23
C ASP A 78 1.81 40.06 -33.25
N ALA A 79 0.98 40.14 -34.29
CA ALA A 79 -0.22 39.32 -34.37
C ALA A 79 0.22 37.86 -34.35
N ALA A 80 -0.09 37.15 -33.26
CA ALA A 80 0.17 35.72 -33.15
C ALA A 80 -0.40 35.04 -34.39
N GLU A 81 0.40 34.18 -35.02
CA GLU A 81 -0.06 33.45 -36.21
C GLU A 81 -1.35 32.69 -35.83
N PRO A 82 -2.34 32.64 -36.74
CA PRO A 82 -3.57 31.92 -36.45
C PRO A 82 -3.22 30.48 -36.08
N PRO A 83 -3.84 29.91 -35.04
CA PRO A 83 -3.54 28.55 -34.62
C PRO A 83 -3.78 27.59 -35.80
N PRO A 84 -2.92 26.57 -35.96
CA PRO A 84 -3.09 25.59 -37.03
C PRO A 84 -4.47 24.91 -36.95
N ASP A 85 -5.04 24.65 -38.13
CA ASP A 85 -6.35 24.00 -38.26
C ASP A 85 -6.28 22.60 -37.61
N PRO A 86 -7.27 22.22 -36.76
CA PRO A 86 -7.33 20.87 -36.23
C PRO A 86 -7.66 19.83 -37.32
N PRO A 87 -7.56 18.53 -36.99
CA PRO A 87 -8.35 17.51 -37.69
C PRO A 87 -9.82 17.93 -37.82
N GLU A 88 -10.44 17.71 -38.98
CA GLU A 88 -11.84 18.11 -39.32
C GLU A 88 -12.83 17.74 -38.20
N LEU A 89 -12.61 16.57 -37.58
CA LEU A 89 -13.40 16.02 -36.49
C LEU A 89 -13.45 16.90 -35.23
N PHE A 90 -12.43 17.74 -34.99
CA PHE A 90 -12.30 18.61 -33.83
C PHE A 90 -12.44 20.11 -34.15
N GLU A 91 -12.81 20.49 -35.38
CA GLU A 91 -13.06 21.89 -35.78
C GLU A 91 -14.14 22.57 -34.91
N ALA A 92 -15.17 21.81 -34.53
CA ALA A 92 -16.27 22.30 -33.70
C ALA A 92 -15.94 22.39 -32.20
N VAL A 93 -14.80 21.83 -31.76
CA VAL A 93 -14.42 21.79 -30.34
C VAL A 93 -13.85 23.14 -29.91
N PRO A 94 -14.35 23.76 -28.81
CA PRO A 94 -13.89 25.05 -28.34
C PRO A 94 -12.39 25.08 -28.03
N LEU A 95 -11.68 26.07 -28.57
CA LEU A 95 -10.27 26.32 -28.27
C LEU A 95 -10.15 27.04 -26.92
N ASP A 96 -9.52 26.40 -25.93
CA ASP A 96 -9.36 26.92 -24.57
C ASP A 96 -7.91 27.30 -24.21
N GLY A 97 -6.91 26.74 -24.90
CA GLY A 97 -5.50 27.00 -24.67
C GLY A 97 -4.65 26.99 -25.95
N GLN A 98 -3.59 27.81 -25.96
CA GLN A 98 -2.54 27.78 -26.98
C GLN A 98 -1.18 27.91 -26.28
N PHE A 99 -0.26 27.00 -26.56
CA PHE A 99 1.06 26.96 -25.92
C PHE A 99 2.15 26.71 -26.96
N ALA A 100 3.28 27.42 -26.82
CA ALA A 100 4.49 27.13 -27.59
C ALA A 100 5.38 26.17 -26.79
N ILE A 101 5.74 25.03 -27.38
CA ILE A 101 6.62 24.03 -26.79
C ILE A 101 7.81 23.85 -27.74
N PRO A 102 9.01 24.33 -27.37
CA PRO A 102 10.22 24.13 -28.15
C PRO A 102 10.49 22.64 -28.41
N GLY A 103 10.89 22.32 -29.64
CA GLY A 103 11.27 20.96 -30.02
C GLY A 103 10.17 20.13 -30.67
N LEU A 104 8.93 20.63 -30.73
CA LEU A 104 7.89 20.03 -31.57
C LEU A 104 8.27 20.11 -33.06
N SER A 105 8.02 19.05 -33.82
CA SER A 105 8.26 19.03 -35.27
C SER A 105 7.09 19.57 -36.08
N ALA A 106 5.87 19.41 -35.55
CA ALA A 106 4.60 19.86 -36.12
C ALA A 106 3.68 20.40 -35.02
N ALA A 107 2.47 20.82 -35.39
CA ALA A 107 1.45 21.17 -34.42
C ALA A 107 0.83 19.91 -33.79
N ALA A 108 0.42 20.03 -32.53
CA ALA A 108 -0.27 18.98 -31.81
C ALA A 108 -1.53 19.52 -31.11
N HIS A 109 -2.48 18.65 -30.84
CA HIS A 109 -3.77 19.00 -30.25
C HIS A 109 -4.04 18.13 -29.03
N VAL A 110 -4.58 18.73 -27.97
CA VAL A 110 -5.09 17.97 -26.82
C VAL A 110 -6.56 18.24 -26.72
N VAL A 111 -7.38 17.22 -26.96
CA VAL A 111 -8.83 17.30 -26.81
C VAL A 111 -9.17 16.78 -25.42
N ARG A 112 -9.79 17.61 -24.59
CA ARG A 112 -10.30 17.18 -23.28
C ARG A 112 -11.76 16.75 -23.43
N THR A 113 -12.08 15.56 -22.94
CA THR A 113 -13.45 15.01 -22.89
C THR A 113 -14.10 15.29 -21.53
N GLU A 114 -15.26 14.69 -21.24
CA GLU A 114 -15.95 14.87 -19.97
C GLU A 114 -15.03 14.56 -18.77
N GLN A 115 -15.16 15.35 -17.70
CA GLN A 115 -14.28 15.26 -16.52
C GLN A 115 -12.78 15.48 -16.80
N SER A 116 -12.45 16.14 -17.93
CA SER A 116 -11.11 16.62 -18.25
C SER A 116 -10.07 15.51 -18.52
N VAL A 117 -10.50 14.38 -19.12
CA VAL A 117 -9.55 13.38 -19.66
C VAL A 117 -8.91 13.93 -20.94
N PRO A 118 -7.57 14.10 -20.98
CA PRO A 118 -6.88 14.60 -22.16
C PRO A 118 -6.59 13.46 -23.16
N HIS A 119 -6.88 13.71 -24.43
CA HIS A 119 -6.47 12.87 -25.56
C HIS A 119 -5.48 13.67 -26.42
N VAL A 120 -4.24 13.20 -26.50
CA VAL A 120 -3.14 13.84 -27.24
C VAL A 120 -3.12 13.35 -28.68
N TYR A 121 -3.15 14.27 -29.64
CA TYR A 121 -3.02 14.03 -31.08
C TYR A 121 -1.79 14.74 -31.64
N ALA A 122 -0.89 14.00 -32.29
CA ALA A 122 0.33 14.54 -32.91
C ALA A 122 0.76 13.72 -34.13
N GLU A 123 1.62 14.27 -35.00
CA GLU A 123 2.12 13.57 -36.21
C GLU A 123 3.13 12.45 -35.91
N ASN A 124 3.65 12.34 -34.68
CA ASN A 124 4.62 11.33 -34.26
C ASN A 124 4.66 11.15 -32.72
N ASP A 125 5.17 10.01 -32.27
CA ASP A 125 5.24 9.67 -30.83
C ASP A 125 6.11 10.63 -30.00
N LEU A 126 7.24 11.16 -30.52
CA LEU A 126 8.08 12.10 -29.73
C LEU A 126 7.34 13.40 -29.41
N ASP A 127 6.61 13.96 -30.37
CA ASP A 127 5.78 15.15 -30.15
C ASP A 127 4.60 14.82 -29.22
N ALA A 128 4.01 13.63 -29.32
CA ALA A 128 2.97 13.17 -28.42
C ALA A 128 3.46 13.04 -26.96
N ARG A 129 4.62 12.39 -26.72
CA ARG A 129 5.21 12.27 -25.37
C ARG A 129 5.63 13.64 -24.81
N ARG A 130 6.11 14.57 -25.66
CA ARG A 130 6.45 15.95 -25.25
C ARG A 130 5.21 16.74 -24.83
N VAL A 131 4.11 16.65 -25.57
CA VAL A 131 2.84 17.28 -25.18
C VAL A 131 2.29 16.63 -23.92
N LEU A 132 2.33 15.30 -23.80
CA LEU A 132 1.88 14.57 -22.62
C LEU A 132 2.60 15.05 -21.35
N GLY A 133 3.92 15.23 -21.40
CA GLY A 133 4.73 15.77 -20.30
C GLY A 133 4.31 17.18 -19.86
N PHE A 134 3.92 18.06 -20.80
CA PHE A 134 3.37 19.38 -20.48
C PHE A 134 1.99 19.28 -19.81
N VAL A 135 1.11 18.44 -20.35
CA VAL A 135 -0.28 18.29 -19.88
C VAL A 135 -0.32 17.71 -18.47
N ILE A 136 0.44 16.64 -18.20
CA ILE A 136 0.50 16.05 -16.86
C ILE A 136 1.18 16.99 -15.85
N ALA A 137 2.15 17.81 -16.27
CA ALA A 137 2.72 18.84 -15.40
C ALA A 137 1.69 19.93 -15.06
N LYS A 138 0.93 20.41 -16.05
CA LYS A 138 -0.18 21.36 -15.85
C LYS A 138 -1.23 20.82 -14.88
N ASP A 139 -1.54 19.52 -14.93
CA ASP A 139 -2.57 18.91 -14.09
C ASP A 139 -2.03 18.47 -12.71
N ARG A 140 -0.76 18.03 -12.60
CA ARG A 140 -0.19 17.26 -11.45
C ARG A 140 1.28 17.54 -11.07
N TYR A 141 1.94 18.64 -11.49
CA TYR A 141 3.39 18.85 -11.27
C TYR A 141 3.90 18.60 -9.85
N PHE A 142 3.20 19.05 -8.80
CA PHE A 142 3.68 18.86 -7.43
C PHE A 142 3.88 17.37 -7.10
N GLN A 143 2.90 16.55 -7.47
CA GLN A 143 2.91 15.10 -7.27
C GLN A 143 4.07 14.44 -8.02
N LEU A 144 4.32 14.88 -9.26
CA LEU A 144 5.49 14.45 -10.05
C LEU A 144 6.81 14.78 -9.34
N ASP A 145 7.01 16.02 -8.88
CA ASP A 145 8.29 16.42 -8.28
C ASP A 145 8.56 15.68 -6.96
N MET A 146 7.54 15.44 -6.14
CA MET A 146 7.72 14.68 -4.90
C MET A 146 8.05 13.20 -5.14
N VAL A 147 7.36 12.53 -6.06
CA VAL A 147 7.64 11.12 -6.40
C VAL A 147 9.03 10.95 -7.02
N SER A 148 9.47 11.92 -7.84
CA SER A 148 10.81 11.94 -8.47
C SER A 148 11.93 12.24 -7.47
N ARG A 149 11.66 13.04 -6.42
CA ARG A 149 12.62 13.31 -5.34
C ARG A 149 12.79 12.15 -4.37
N LEU A 150 11.74 11.36 -4.16
CA LEU A 150 11.72 10.30 -3.15
C LEU A 150 12.79 9.23 -3.44
N SER A 151 12.77 8.62 -4.63
CA SER A 151 13.75 7.60 -5.03
C SER A 151 15.18 8.13 -5.17
N GLN A 152 15.34 9.38 -5.62
CA GLN A 152 16.66 10.03 -5.73
C GLN A 152 17.24 10.49 -4.39
N GLY A 153 16.46 10.47 -3.30
CA GLY A 153 16.85 11.07 -2.02
C GLY A 153 17.16 12.57 -2.18
N LEU A 154 16.15 13.34 -2.60
CA LEU A 154 16.20 14.79 -2.83
C LEU A 154 15.06 15.55 -2.12
N VAL A 155 14.47 14.97 -1.08
CA VAL A 155 13.40 15.56 -0.27
C VAL A 155 13.97 16.59 0.70
N SER A 156 15.13 16.34 1.33
CA SER A 156 15.82 17.31 2.19
C SER A 156 16.33 18.54 1.44
N ALA A 157 16.57 18.41 0.14
CA ALA A 157 16.89 19.55 -0.74
C ALA A 157 15.68 20.48 -0.99
N LEU A 158 14.46 20.08 -0.60
CA LEU A 158 13.23 20.88 -0.67
C LEU A 158 12.66 21.24 0.71
N LEU A 159 12.76 20.33 1.68
CA LEU A 159 12.12 20.44 3.01
C LEU A 159 13.11 20.55 4.18
N GLY A 160 14.42 20.45 3.93
CA GLY A 160 15.45 20.49 4.97
C GLY A 160 15.47 19.20 5.81
N ASP A 161 15.79 19.34 7.09
CA ASP A 161 16.05 18.23 8.01
C ASP A 161 14.89 17.23 8.14
N VAL A 162 13.64 17.66 7.95
CA VAL A 162 12.48 16.75 7.99
C VAL A 162 12.49 15.72 6.84
N GLY A 163 13.16 16.02 5.73
CA GLY A 163 13.34 15.11 4.60
C GLY A 163 14.56 14.20 4.69
N LEU A 164 15.53 14.50 5.56
CA LEU A 164 16.86 13.88 5.51
C LEU A 164 16.81 12.38 5.84
N ALA A 165 16.00 11.95 6.81
CA ALA A 165 15.83 10.53 7.12
C ALA A 165 15.31 9.74 5.90
N SER A 166 14.34 10.30 5.17
CA SER A 166 13.81 9.67 3.95
C SER A 166 14.86 9.59 2.85
N ASP A 167 15.70 10.60 2.67
CA ASP A 167 16.75 10.59 1.66
C ASP A 167 17.84 9.54 1.97
N LEU A 168 18.30 9.49 3.22
CA LEU A 168 19.30 8.51 3.68
C LEU A 168 18.82 7.08 3.47
N GLU A 169 17.57 6.79 3.82
CA GLU A 169 17.02 5.44 3.66
C GLU A 169 16.82 5.05 2.19
N ASN A 170 16.21 5.90 1.36
CA ASN A 170 15.99 5.60 -0.06
C ASN A 170 17.30 5.35 -0.81
N ARG A 171 18.38 6.08 -0.49
CA ARG A 171 19.68 5.83 -1.12
C ARG A 171 20.38 4.59 -0.57
N MET A 172 20.28 4.31 0.73
CA MET A 172 20.86 3.10 1.33
C MET A 172 20.11 1.81 0.92
N THR A 173 18.81 1.89 0.62
CA THR A 173 18.05 0.79 -0.03
C THR A 173 18.21 0.77 -1.55
N GLY A 174 19.02 1.66 -2.14
CA GLY A 174 19.41 1.60 -3.54
C GLY A 174 18.41 2.19 -4.54
N ALA A 175 17.44 2.99 -4.13
CA ALA A 175 16.45 3.59 -5.03
C ALA A 175 17.08 4.56 -6.06
N ASP A 176 18.09 5.33 -5.66
CA ASP A 176 18.85 6.19 -6.58
C ASP A 176 19.80 5.38 -7.48
N GLN A 177 20.30 4.24 -6.98
CA GLN A 177 21.06 3.27 -7.79
C GLN A 177 20.17 2.63 -8.86
N LEU A 178 18.94 2.24 -8.53
CA LEU A 178 17.97 1.75 -9.52
C LEU A 178 17.60 2.85 -10.54
N THR A 179 17.44 4.09 -10.09
CA THR A 179 17.23 5.24 -10.96
C THR A 179 18.37 5.42 -11.97
N GLN A 180 19.63 5.22 -11.54
CA GLN A 180 20.80 5.20 -12.43
C GLN A 180 20.75 4.02 -13.41
N VAL A 181 20.52 2.79 -12.92
CA VAL A 181 20.42 1.57 -13.74
C VAL A 181 19.36 1.72 -14.84
N TYR A 182 18.17 2.21 -14.49
CA TYR A 182 17.08 2.50 -15.44
C TYR A 182 17.40 3.64 -16.40
N THR A 183 18.22 4.62 -16.01
CA THR A 183 18.66 5.70 -16.91
C THR A 183 19.69 5.20 -17.93
N ASP A 184 20.58 4.29 -17.50
CA ASP A 184 21.66 3.75 -18.34
C ASP A 184 21.21 2.58 -19.25
N SER A 185 20.09 1.91 -18.93
CA SER A 185 19.53 0.81 -19.74
C SER A 185 18.68 1.28 -20.94
N LEU A 186 18.43 2.58 -21.06
CA LEU A 186 17.71 3.19 -22.18
C LEU A 186 18.49 3.07 -23.50
N THR A 187 17.82 2.56 -24.53
CA THR A 187 18.26 2.70 -25.92
C THR A 187 18.16 4.14 -26.39
N ALA A 188 18.73 4.46 -27.55
CA ALA A 188 18.64 5.79 -28.13
C ALA A 188 17.19 6.21 -28.50
N GLU A 189 16.29 5.26 -28.80
CA GLU A 189 14.87 5.53 -29.08
C GLU A 189 14.12 5.90 -27.79
N GLU A 190 14.22 5.06 -26.76
CA GLU A 190 13.56 5.29 -25.47
C GLU A 190 14.11 6.53 -24.77
N ALA A 191 15.43 6.76 -24.84
CA ALA A 191 16.04 7.98 -24.32
C ALA A 191 15.46 9.23 -24.98
N ALA A 192 15.15 9.20 -26.28
CA ALA A 192 14.51 10.31 -26.97
C ALA A 192 13.04 10.51 -26.54
N GLN A 193 12.29 9.43 -26.30
CA GLN A 193 10.91 9.51 -25.78
C GLN A 193 10.87 10.06 -24.34
N VAL A 194 11.79 9.61 -23.50
CA VAL A 194 11.93 10.06 -22.10
C VAL A 194 12.43 11.52 -22.03
N ASP A 195 13.41 11.90 -22.86
CA ASP A 195 13.85 13.29 -22.99
C ASP A 195 12.69 14.18 -23.46
N ALA A 196 11.93 13.76 -24.47
CA ALA A 196 10.78 14.50 -24.97
C ALA A 196 9.73 14.74 -23.87
N PHE A 197 9.39 13.73 -23.08
CA PHE A 197 8.48 13.88 -21.93
C PHE A 197 9.02 14.89 -20.89
N ALA A 198 10.32 14.83 -20.56
CA ALA A 198 10.96 15.78 -19.65
C ALA A 198 10.99 17.22 -20.22
N GLU A 199 11.23 17.39 -21.52
CA GLU A 199 11.15 18.68 -22.23
C GLU A 199 9.74 19.28 -22.15
N GLY A 200 8.70 18.43 -22.19
CA GLY A 200 7.31 18.83 -21.97
C GLY A 200 7.08 19.44 -20.59
N ILE A 201 7.54 18.76 -19.54
CA ILE A 201 7.48 19.26 -18.15
C ILE A 201 8.25 20.59 -18.04
N ASN A 202 9.43 20.69 -18.64
CA ASN A 202 10.24 21.91 -18.65
C ASN A 202 9.56 23.08 -19.40
N ALA A 203 8.85 22.80 -20.48
CA ALA A 203 8.05 23.81 -21.17
C ALA A 203 6.91 24.35 -20.30
N TYR A 204 6.28 23.52 -19.46
CA TYR A 204 5.33 23.99 -18.44
C TYR A 204 6.03 24.84 -17.36
N VAL A 205 7.16 24.39 -16.80
CA VAL A 205 7.97 25.17 -15.85
C VAL A 205 8.34 26.54 -16.42
N ALA A 206 8.76 26.59 -17.68
CA ALA A 206 9.08 27.82 -18.40
C ALA A 206 7.84 28.72 -18.60
N ALA A 207 6.69 28.16 -18.98
CA ALA A 207 5.43 28.88 -19.09
C ALA A 207 4.97 29.49 -17.76
N VAL A 208 5.14 28.79 -16.63
CA VAL A 208 4.85 29.32 -15.29
C VAL A 208 5.80 30.47 -14.93
N ARG A 209 7.11 30.34 -15.21
CA ARG A 209 8.08 31.44 -15.01
C ARG A 209 7.77 32.65 -15.89
N ALA A 210 7.31 32.43 -17.11
CA ALA A 210 6.85 33.47 -18.05
C ALA A 210 5.45 34.04 -17.72
N ARG A 211 4.74 33.47 -16.74
CA ARG A 211 3.34 33.80 -16.38
C ARG A 211 2.32 33.55 -17.49
N GLN A 212 2.62 32.58 -18.36
CA GLN A 212 1.75 32.03 -19.39
C GLN A 212 0.96 30.81 -18.90
N ALA A 213 1.42 30.18 -17.82
CA ALA A 213 0.71 29.15 -17.07
C ALA A 213 0.66 29.49 -15.56
N VAL A 214 -0.25 28.84 -14.83
CA VAL A 214 -0.40 28.98 -13.37
C VAL A 214 0.50 27.93 -12.68
N ALA A 215 1.15 28.31 -11.58
CA ALA A 215 1.95 27.38 -10.78
C ALA A 215 1.07 26.41 -9.97
N PRO A 216 1.56 25.21 -9.59
CA PRO A 216 0.81 24.28 -8.74
C PRO A 216 0.38 24.94 -7.43
N ARG A 217 -0.85 24.65 -6.98
CA ARG A 217 -1.47 25.33 -5.85
C ARG A 217 -0.74 25.05 -4.54
N GLU A 218 -0.22 23.84 -4.40
CA GLU A 218 0.66 23.39 -3.33
C GLU A 218 1.86 24.34 -3.17
N TYR A 219 2.57 24.64 -4.27
CA TYR A 219 3.71 25.57 -4.24
C TYR A 219 3.33 27.04 -4.09
N ILE A 220 2.16 27.47 -4.59
CA ILE A 220 1.64 28.80 -4.27
C ILE A 220 1.48 28.97 -2.75
N ILE A 221 1.00 27.92 -2.09
CA ILE A 221 0.75 27.88 -0.65
C ILE A 221 2.04 27.73 0.17
N VAL A 222 2.94 26.81 -0.18
CA VAL A 222 4.15 26.54 0.63
C VAL A 222 5.33 27.47 0.33
N ALA A 223 5.39 28.16 -0.82
CA ALA A 223 6.54 29.02 -1.15
C ALA A 223 6.92 30.04 -0.05
N PRO A 224 5.98 30.78 0.58
CA PRO A 224 6.32 31.67 1.68
C PRO A 224 6.87 30.97 2.93
N LEU A 225 6.48 29.71 3.17
CA LEU A 225 6.97 28.89 4.28
C LEU A 225 8.40 28.41 4.00
N LEU A 226 8.67 27.97 2.77
CA LEU A 226 9.98 27.51 2.30
C LEU A 226 10.91 28.67 1.88
N GLY A 227 10.62 29.91 2.29
CA GLY A 227 11.46 31.10 2.03
C GLY A 227 11.50 31.59 0.58
N ALA A 228 10.73 30.98 -0.34
CA ALA A 228 10.66 31.36 -1.74
C ALA A 228 9.75 32.59 -1.95
N SER A 229 10.23 33.53 -2.75
CA SER A 229 9.50 34.76 -3.10
C SER A 229 8.43 34.57 -4.19
N ALA A 230 8.49 33.45 -4.91
CA ALA A 230 7.51 33.03 -5.90
C ALA A 230 7.52 31.49 -6.08
N PRO A 231 6.38 30.84 -6.38
CA PRO A 231 6.27 29.38 -6.45
C PRO A 231 7.19 28.75 -7.51
N HIS A 232 7.42 29.42 -8.63
CA HIS A 232 8.30 28.93 -9.70
C HIS A 232 9.78 28.85 -9.30
N GLN A 233 10.17 29.34 -8.12
CA GLN A 233 11.52 29.17 -7.57
C GLN A 233 11.71 27.80 -6.90
N LEU A 234 10.62 27.12 -6.54
CA LEU A 234 10.61 25.72 -6.09
C LEU A 234 10.57 24.73 -7.27
N MET A 235 10.13 25.20 -8.45
CA MET A 235 10.03 24.39 -9.67
C MET A 235 11.38 24.32 -10.40
N ARG A 236 11.94 23.11 -10.46
CA ARG A 236 13.23 22.79 -11.08
C ARG A 236 13.08 22.39 -12.55
N GLU A 237 14.21 22.37 -13.26
CA GLU A 237 14.29 21.65 -14.54
C GLU A 237 14.32 20.14 -14.29
N TRP A 238 13.73 19.40 -15.23
CA TRP A 238 13.67 17.96 -15.30
C TRP A 238 14.64 17.43 -16.37
N THR A 239 15.19 16.26 -16.09
CA THR A 239 16.03 15.48 -16.98
C THR A 239 15.43 14.08 -17.17
N ARG A 240 15.96 13.27 -18.09
CA ARG A 240 15.57 11.85 -18.19
C ARG A 240 15.72 11.08 -16.87
N ARG A 241 16.70 11.43 -16.04
CA ARG A 241 16.88 10.78 -14.72
C ARG A 241 15.66 10.97 -13.86
N ASP A 242 15.07 12.17 -13.89
CA ASP A 242 13.91 12.52 -13.09
C ASP A 242 12.64 11.80 -13.51
N VAL A 243 12.54 11.43 -14.79
CA VAL A 243 11.48 10.58 -15.32
C VAL A 243 11.73 9.12 -14.95
N MET A 244 12.96 8.61 -15.07
CA MET A 244 13.30 7.25 -14.65
C MET A 244 13.22 7.06 -13.13
N ALA A 245 13.38 8.12 -12.34
CA ALA A 245 13.17 8.13 -10.90
C ALA A 245 11.72 7.78 -10.52
N LEU A 246 10.74 8.16 -11.35
CA LEU A 246 9.33 7.81 -11.16
C LEU A 246 9.13 6.29 -11.32
N ALA A 247 9.72 5.71 -12.38
CA ALA A 247 9.70 4.27 -12.61
C ALA A 247 10.43 3.50 -11.50
N ALA A 248 11.56 4.02 -10.99
CA ALA A 248 12.27 3.43 -9.85
C ALA A 248 11.41 3.45 -8.57
N THR A 249 10.75 4.57 -8.25
CA THR A 249 9.82 4.66 -7.10
C THR A 249 8.71 3.61 -7.21
N MET A 250 8.11 3.45 -8.39
CA MET A 250 7.08 2.43 -8.64
C MET A 250 7.62 1.02 -8.40
N THR A 251 8.80 0.68 -8.92
CA THR A 251 9.41 -0.65 -8.75
C THR A 251 9.67 -0.99 -7.26
N PHE A 252 10.18 -0.03 -6.48
CA PHE A 252 10.34 -0.22 -5.04
C PHE A 252 9.01 -0.46 -4.33
N GLN A 253 7.98 0.34 -4.65
CA GLN A 253 6.64 0.21 -4.06
C GLN A 253 5.92 -1.10 -4.38
N THR A 254 6.27 -1.79 -5.47
CA THR A 254 5.61 -3.05 -5.88
C THR A 254 6.42 -4.31 -5.57
N GLY A 255 7.74 -4.20 -5.35
CA GLY A 255 8.62 -5.38 -5.26
C GLY A 255 9.66 -5.41 -4.14
N PHE A 256 9.95 -4.32 -3.42
CA PHE A 256 11.01 -4.35 -2.41
C PHE A 256 10.55 -5.02 -1.10
N GLU A 257 11.23 -6.11 -0.70
CA GLU A 257 10.89 -6.91 0.48
C GLU A 257 11.67 -6.42 1.72
N THR A 258 10.98 -6.30 2.86
CA THR A 258 11.55 -5.72 4.09
C THR A 258 11.38 -6.57 5.37
N LYS A 259 10.77 -7.76 5.29
CA LYS A 259 10.43 -8.61 6.45
C LYS A 259 11.40 -9.78 6.67
N GLY A 260 12.21 -10.17 5.69
CA GLY A 260 13.21 -11.25 5.83
C GLY A 260 14.05 -11.16 7.11
N PRO A 261 14.64 -9.99 7.45
CA PRO A 261 15.39 -9.79 8.70
C PRO A 261 14.55 -10.00 9.98
N SER A 262 13.29 -9.54 9.99
CA SER A 262 12.36 -9.73 11.12
C SER A 262 11.99 -11.19 11.32
N ARG A 263 11.68 -11.90 10.23
CA ARG A 263 11.35 -13.34 10.25
C ARG A 263 12.54 -14.17 10.73
N ALA A 264 13.76 -13.85 10.27
CA ALA A 264 14.98 -14.49 10.75
C ALA A 264 15.22 -14.24 12.25
N ARG A 265 15.04 -12.99 12.72
CA ARG A 265 15.15 -12.61 14.13
C ARG A 265 14.21 -13.42 15.03
N ALA A 266 12.99 -13.63 14.59
CA ALA A 266 11.98 -14.40 15.32
C ALA A 266 12.27 -15.91 15.34
N LEU A 267 12.56 -16.52 14.19
CA LEU A 267 12.89 -17.94 14.12
C LEU A 267 14.17 -18.29 14.90
N ALA A 268 15.15 -17.40 14.97
CA ALA A 268 16.33 -17.58 15.81
C ALA A 268 16.02 -17.59 17.31
N ARG A 269 15.00 -16.81 17.74
CA ARG A 269 14.52 -16.73 19.12
C ARG A 269 13.34 -17.64 19.41
N ILE A 270 13.04 -18.62 18.55
CA ILE A 270 11.78 -19.36 18.62
C ILE A 270 11.59 -20.12 19.95
N ASP A 271 12.67 -20.62 20.56
CA ASP A 271 12.66 -21.26 21.88
C ASP A 271 12.40 -20.27 23.04
N GLU A 272 12.54 -18.96 22.82
CA GLU A 272 12.32 -17.93 23.84
C GLU A 272 10.83 -17.56 23.96
N HIS A 273 9.97 -17.97 23.01
CA HIS A 273 8.53 -17.76 23.09
C HIS A 273 7.89 -18.52 24.27
N PHE A 274 6.73 -17.99 24.68
CA PHE A 274 5.94 -18.46 25.82
C PHE A 274 6.74 -18.58 27.15
N PRO A 275 7.59 -17.60 27.53
CA PRO A 275 8.36 -17.69 28.76
C PRO A 275 7.40 -17.68 29.97
N ASP A 276 7.54 -18.68 30.84
CA ASP A 276 6.67 -18.92 32.00
C ASP A 276 5.17 -19.14 31.69
N ALA A 277 4.77 -19.33 30.43
CA ALA A 277 3.38 -19.54 30.05
C ALA A 277 2.81 -20.91 30.51
N PRO A 278 1.50 -21.00 30.82
CA PRO A 278 0.82 -22.28 31.01
C PRO A 278 0.99 -23.19 29.79
N GLN A 279 1.12 -24.50 30.04
CA GLN A 279 1.15 -25.51 28.98
C GLN A 279 2.21 -25.28 27.87
N ARG A 280 3.32 -24.59 28.17
CA ARG A 280 4.38 -24.23 27.22
C ARG A 280 4.83 -25.34 26.27
N GLU A 281 4.88 -26.59 26.72
CA GLU A 281 5.24 -27.75 25.87
C GLU A 281 4.25 -27.94 24.69
N LEU A 282 2.94 -27.74 24.91
CA LEU A 282 1.92 -27.80 23.85
C LEU A 282 1.95 -26.56 22.96
N ARG A 283 2.15 -25.37 23.53
CA ARG A 283 2.29 -24.12 22.76
C ARG A 283 3.51 -24.18 21.82
N MET A 284 4.65 -24.66 22.31
CA MET A 284 5.84 -24.90 21.48
C MET A 284 5.63 -26.01 20.44
N ALA A 285 4.89 -27.08 20.76
CA ALA A 285 4.58 -28.13 19.79
C ALA A 285 3.67 -27.64 18.66
N GLY A 286 2.66 -26.83 19.00
CA GLY A 286 1.71 -26.22 18.06
C GLY A 286 2.24 -25.04 17.26
N LEU A 287 3.37 -24.45 17.66
CA LEU A 287 3.93 -23.26 17.01
C LEU A 287 4.27 -23.49 15.53
N MET A 288 4.60 -24.73 15.14
CA MET A 288 4.84 -25.07 13.73
C MET A 288 3.55 -25.13 12.89
N ASP A 289 2.41 -25.57 13.47
CA ASP A 289 1.13 -25.63 12.75
C ASP A 289 0.60 -24.22 12.37
N ILE A 290 1.13 -23.18 13.02
CA ILE A 290 0.79 -21.76 12.72
C ILE A 290 1.92 -21.05 11.94
N VAL A 291 3.20 -21.38 12.15
CA VAL A 291 4.33 -20.77 11.44
C VAL A 291 4.43 -21.23 9.98
N ASP A 292 4.30 -22.54 9.74
CA ASP A 292 4.44 -23.14 8.40
C ASP A 292 3.08 -23.21 7.67
N ARG A 293 2.15 -22.27 7.92
CA ARG A 293 0.81 -22.24 7.30
C ARG A 293 0.74 -21.27 6.12
N TRP A 294 0.65 -21.81 4.91
CA TRP A 294 0.69 -21.05 3.65
C TRP A 294 -0.62 -21.11 2.87
N ALA A 295 -1.32 -22.26 2.91
CA ALA A 295 -2.50 -22.51 2.11
C ALA A 295 -3.62 -21.49 2.41
N PRO A 296 -4.25 -20.91 1.37
CA PRO A 296 -5.34 -19.93 1.53
C PRO A 296 -6.60 -20.58 2.12
N ILE A 297 -7.45 -19.76 2.75
CA ILE A 297 -8.71 -20.21 3.36
C ILE A 297 -9.69 -20.69 2.29
N ARG A 298 -9.76 -19.99 1.15
CA ARG A 298 -10.49 -20.40 -0.05
C ARG A 298 -9.49 -20.70 -1.19
N PRO A 299 -9.28 -21.98 -1.57
CA PRO A 299 -8.25 -22.37 -2.55
C PRO A 299 -8.62 -21.94 -3.97
N THR A 300 -8.19 -20.74 -4.35
CA THR A 300 -8.35 -20.17 -5.70
C THR A 300 -7.00 -19.87 -6.30
N ALA A 301 -6.70 -20.46 -7.45
CA ALA A 301 -5.47 -20.23 -8.20
C ALA A 301 -5.73 -19.58 -9.57
N SER A 302 -4.77 -18.74 -9.99
CA SER A 302 -4.85 -17.95 -11.22
C SER A 302 -4.51 -18.78 -12.46
N ALA A 303 -3.49 -19.63 -12.36
CA ALA A 303 -3.10 -20.66 -13.32
C ALA A 303 -2.92 -22.04 -12.63
N ASN A 304 -2.57 -23.06 -13.43
CA ASN A 304 -1.89 -24.25 -12.90
C ASN A 304 -0.39 -23.95 -12.81
N GLY A 305 0.29 -24.51 -11.82
CA GLY A 305 1.73 -24.40 -11.62
C GLY A 305 2.27 -25.70 -11.01
N TRP A 306 3.16 -25.58 -10.02
CA TRP A 306 4.02 -26.69 -9.60
C TRP A 306 3.46 -27.52 -8.43
N GLY A 307 2.86 -26.90 -7.42
CA GLY A 307 2.43 -27.58 -6.17
C GLY A 307 1.27 -28.57 -6.29
N VAL A 308 0.50 -28.59 -7.38
CA VAL A 308 -0.57 -29.60 -7.60
C VAL A 308 -0.67 -30.09 -9.05
N ASP A 309 -0.35 -31.37 -9.25
CA ASP A 309 -0.41 -32.07 -10.53
C ASP A 309 -1.88 -32.29 -10.99
N GLY A 310 -2.43 -31.32 -11.73
CA GLY A 310 -3.62 -31.50 -12.57
C GLY A 310 -4.88 -30.76 -12.14
N ALA A 311 -5.12 -29.64 -12.82
CA ALA A 311 -6.30 -28.75 -12.75
C ALA A 311 -6.50 -28.03 -11.40
N VAL A 312 -6.77 -26.72 -11.47
CA VAL A 312 -7.27 -25.92 -10.36
C VAL A 312 -8.60 -26.52 -9.85
N THR A 313 -8.52 -27.40 -8.85
CA THR A 313 -9.71 -27.96 -8.19
C THR A 313 -10.04 -27.15 -6.95
N THR A 314 -11.32 -26.82 -6.77
CA THR A 314 -11.85 -26.06 -5.62
C THR A 314 -11.90 -26.86 -4.31
N ARG A 315 -11.17 -27.97 -4.21
CA ARG A 315 -11.13 -28.81 -3.02
C ARG A 315 -9.87 -28.53 -2.21
N ARG A 316 -10.07 -28.04 -0.99
CA ARG A 316 -9.04 -28.05 0.06
C ARG A 316 -8.42 -29.45 0.15
N PRO A 317 -7.11 -29.64 -0.04
CA PRO A 317 -6.46 -30.85 0.45
C PRO A 317 -6.60 -30.89 1.98
N ILE A 318 -6.81 -32.09 2.53
CA ILE A 318 -6.84 -32.27 3.98
C ILE A 318 -5.38 -32.29 4.45
N ILE A 319 -4.91 -31.14 4.91
CA ILE A 319 -3.57 -31.01 5.49
C ILE A 319 -3.68 -31.44 6.95
N LEU A 320 -3.05 -32.57 7.27
CA LEU A 320 -3.12 -33.16 8.61
C LEU A 320 -2.19 -32.36 9.55
N PRO A 321 -2.65 -32.00 10.76
CA PRO A 321 -1.78 -31.44 11.79
C PRO A 321 -0.54 -32.31 12.06
N GLY A 322 0.59 -31.68 12.41
CA GLY A 322 1.84 -32.39 12.70
C GLY A 322 2.60 -32.92 11.47
N ALA A 323 2.38 -32.34 10.29
CA ALA A 323 3.24 -32.58 9.11
C ALA A 323 4.59 -31.82 9.17
N GLY A 324 4.70 -30.81 10.04
CA GLY A 324 5.92 -30.01 10.22
C GLY A 324 7.10 -30.84 10.75
N GLY A 325 8.27 -30.63 10.14
CA GLY A 325 9.54 -31.09 10.70
C GLY A 325 9.98 -30.26 11.91
N GLU A 326 11.22 -30.47 12.37
CA GLU A 326 11.87 -29.50 13.26
C GLU A 326 11.93 -28.12 12.56
N PRO A 327 11.66 -27.00 13.26
CA PRO A 327 11.77 -25.66 12.68
C PRO A 327 13.13 -25.45 12.00
N HIS A 328 13.11 -24.87 10.80
CA HIS A 328 14.34 -24.42 10.17
C HIS A 328 14.89 -23.22 10.96
N ARG A 329 15.97 -23.43 11.71
CA ARG A 329 16.58 -22.40 12.56
C ARG A 329 17.66 -21.65 11.77
N PRO A 330 17.56 -20.33 11.59
CA PRO A 330 18.67 -19.56 11.04
C PRO A 330 19.81 -19.47 12.06
N GLN A 331 21.01 -19.90 11.68
CA GLN A 331 22.23 -19.67 12.46
C GLN A 331 22.70 -18.22 12.25
N MET A 332 22.01 -17.28 12.90
CA MET A 332 22.35 -15.86 12.85
C MET A 332 23.74 -15.60 13.45
N ARG A 333 24.72 -15.25 12.61
CA ARG A 333 26.01 -14.65 13.01
C ARG A 333 25.96 -13.13 12.91
N VAL A 334 24.90 -12.54 13.47
CA VAL A 334 24.69 -11.09 13.48
C VAL A 334 24.36 -10.60 14.89
N GLU A 335 25.01 -9.51 15.28
CA GLU A 335 24.81 -8.89 16.58
C GLU A 335 23.37 -8.39 16.72
N GLY A 336 22.79 -8.64 17.89
CA GLY A 336 21.36 -8.49 18.10
C GLY A 336 20.86 -7.05 17.92
N SER A 337 21.61 -6.05 18.38
CA SER A 337 21.24 -4.64 18.30
C SER A 337 21.38 -4.07 16.88
N ALA A 338 22.34 -4.55 16.08
CA ALA A 338 22.51 -4.17 14.68
C ALA A 338 21.34 -4.67 13.82
N LEU A 339 20.86 -5.88 14.09
CA LEU A 339 19.67 -6.44 13.47
C LEU A 339 18.38 -5.74 13.95
N ASP A 340 18.24 -5.48 15.26
CA ASP A 340 17.06 -4.77 15.80
C ASP A 340 16.97 -3.32 15.27
N ARG A 341 18.11 -2.63 15.07
CA ARG A 341 18.17 -1.31 14.39
C ARG A 341 17.68 -1.40 12.95
N LEU A 342 18.20 -2.36 12.18
CA LEU A 342 17.79 -2.56 10.79
C LEU A 342 16.28 -2.83 10.67
N ILE A 343 15.74 -3.70 11.53
CA ILE A 343 14.31 -4.02 11.57
C ILE A 343 13.48 -2.75 11.85
N ALA A 344 13.91 -1.89 12.78
CA ALA A 344 13.23 -0.63 13.06
C ALA A 344 13.26 0.31 11.83
N ARG A 345 14.42 0.48 11.18
CA ARG A 345 14.55 1.33 9.97
C ARG A 345 13.76 0.81 8.78
N LEU A 346 13.77 -0.51 8.55
CA LEU A 346 12.94 -1.14 7.53
C LEU A 346 11.45 -1.00 7.84
N GLY A 347 11.04 -1.03 9.11
CA GLY A 347 9.68 -0.74 9.55
C GLY A 347 9.27 0.71 9.29
N GLU A 348 10.14 1.70 9.57
CA GLU A 348 9.91 3.11 9.26
C GLU A 348 9.85 3.37 7.75
N HIS A 349 10.72 2.74 6.97
CA HIS A 349 10.72 2.78 5.50
C HIS A 349 9.43 2.18 4.93
N HIS A 350 9.07 0.96 5.38
CA HIS A 350 7.85 0.27 4.99
C HIS A 350 6.62 1.13 5.32
N ALA A 351 6.52 1.68 6.52
CA ALA A 351 5.38 2.54 6.92
C ALA A 351 5.25 3.82 6.07
N ARG A 352 6.34 4.33 5.48
CA ARG A 352 6.31 5.48 4.55
C ARG A 352 5.89 5.12 3.13
N LEU A 353 6.23 3.93 2.65
CA LEU A 353 5.70 3.42 1.37
C LEU A 353 4.29 2.84 1.52
N HIS A 354 3.96 2.36 2.72
CA HIS A 354 2.80 1.54 3.05
C HIS A 354 2.27 1.88 4.47
N PRO A 355 1.56 3.02 4.66
CA PRO A 355 0.99 3.41 5.95
C PRO A 355 0.18 2.32 6.65
N ALA A 356 0.28 2.23 7.99
CA ALA A 356 -0.39 1.19 8.79
C ALA A 356 -1.93 1.19 8.68
N ASP A 357 -2.55 2.34 8.34
CA ASP A 357 -3.98 2.46 8.00
C ASP A 357 -4.38 1.71 6.69
N LEU A 358 -3.45 0.99 6.04
CA LEU A 358 -3.65 0.17 4.82
C LEU A 358 -3.74 -1.35 5.11
N GLU A 359 -4.13 -1.76 6.32
CA GLU A 359 -4.42 -3.17 6.64
C GLU A 359 -5.53 -3.76 5.75
N GLY A 360 -5.14 -4.53 4.75
CA GLY A 360 -6.05 -5.10 3.76
C GLY A 360 -5.64 -4.70 2.34
N TRP A 361 -4.48 -5.20 1.93
CA TRP A 361 -4.00 -5.03 0.55
C TRP A 361 -4.87 -5.83 -0.41
N GLY A 362 -5.15 -5.24 -1.57
CA GLY A 362 -5.87 -5.92 -2.63
C GLY A 362 -5.67 -5.27 -3.99
N SER A 363 -6.14 -5.95 -5.01
CA SER A 363 -6.36 -5.48 -6.38
C SER A 363 -7.08 -6.61 -7.08
N ASN A 364 -8.07 -6.34 -7.93
CA ASN A 364 -8.62 -7.38 -8.78
C ASN A 364 -8.31 -7.09 -10.25
N VAL A 365 -8.07 -8.16 -11.01
CA VAL A 365 -8.11 -8.16 -12.46
C VAL A 365 -8.69 -9.48 -12.93
N TRP A 366 -9.54 -9.44 -13.95
CA TRP A 366 -10.05 -10.64 -14.62
C TRP A 366 -10.32 -10.37 -16.09
N ALA A 367 -10.37 -11.44 -16.86
CA ALA A 367 -10.75 -11.38 -18.26
C ALA A 367 -11.63 -12.58 -18.65
N VAL A 368 -12.62 -12.34 -19.50
CA VAL A 368 -13.58 -13.33 -20.01
C VAL A 368 -13.41 -13.48 -21.51
N MET A 369 -13.30 -14.71 -21.98
CA MET A 369 -13.16 -15.02 -23.41
C MET A 369 -14.41 -14.64 -24.19
N GLY A 370 -14.23 -14.18 -25.43
CA GLY A 370 -15.36 -13.90 -26.35
C GLY A 370 -16.23 -15.13 -26.63
N SER A 371 -15.71 -16.35 -26.43
CA SER A 371 -16.48 -17.60 -26.51
C SER A 371 -17.50 -17.79 -25.37
N ALA A 372 -17.46 -16.95 -24.34
CA ALA A 372 -18.35 -16.97 -23.17
C ALA A 372 -19.27 -15.74 -23.08
N THR A 373 -19.14 -14.76 -23.99
CA THR A 373 -19.98 -13.55 -24.02
C THR A 373 -21.07 -13.65 -25.09
N GLY A 374 -22.16 -12.89 -24.93
CA GLY A 374 -23.31 -12.93 -25.83
C GLY A 374 -23.08 -12.31 -27.21
N ASP A 375 -22.09 -11.41 -27.32
CA ASP A 375 -21.75 -10.66 -28.54
C ASP A 375 -20.40 -11.08 -29.17
N GLY A 376 -19.65 -11.98 -28.52
CA GLY A 376 -18.36 -12.47 -29.01
C GLY A 376 -17.16 -11.59 -28.64
N ARG A 377 -17.35 -10.47 -27.96
CA ARG A 377 -16.25 -9.61 -27.49
C ARG A 377 -15.58 -10.21 -26.26
N ALA A 378 -14.26 -10.13 -26.16
CA ALA A 378 -13.58 -10.41 -24.90
C ALA A 378 -13.82 -9.25 -23.92
N LEU A 379 -13.84 -9.55 -22.62
CA LEU A 379 -13.97 -8.57 -21.56
C LEU A 379 -12.68 -8.56 -20.73
N LEU A 380 -12.20 -7.38 -20.37
CA LEU A 380 -11.23 -7.14 -19.31
C LEU A 380 -11.91 -6.30 -18.22
N SER A 381 -11.61 -6.58 -16.95
CA SER A 381 -11.93 -5.70 -15.84
C SER A 381 -10.74 -5.61 -14.88
N GLY A 382 -10.51 -4.42 -14.32
CA GLY A 382 -9.44 -4.19 -13.36
C GLY A 382 -9.70 -2.97 -12.48
N ASP A 383 -9.43 -3.11 -11.19
CA ASP A 383 -9.80 -2.13 -10.17
C ASP A 383 -8.79 -2.07 -8.99
N GLY A 384 -7.49 -2.05 -9.30
CA GLY A 384 -6.42 -2.15 -8.29
C GLY A 384 -6.64 -1.35 -7.00
N HIS A 385 -6.46 -1.97 -5.83
CA HIS A 385 -6.72 -1.35 -4.52
C HIS A 385 -5.42 -0.80 -3.89
N LEU A 386 -5.32 0.52 -3.84
CA LEU A 386 -4.18 1.23 -3.25
C LEU A 386 -4.70 2.32 -2.31
N GLN A 387 -3.81 3.16 -1.79
CA GLN A 387 -4.19 4.34 -1.02
C GLN A 387 -5.07 5.27 -1.89
N LEU A 388 -6.26 5.61 -1.39
CA LEU A 388 -7.24 6.51 -2.01
C LEU A 388 -6.85 7.97 -1.79
N SER A 389 -5.62 8.29 -2.17
CA SER A 389 -5.02 9.60 -1.91
C SER A 389 -5.53 10.68 -2.85
N ILE A 390 -5.50 11.93 -2.40
CA ILE A 390 -5.89 13.09 -3.20
C ILE A 390 -4.67 13.98 -3.54
N PRO A 391 -4.47 14.35 -4.82
CA PRO A 391 -5.22 13.88 -5.99
C PRO A 391 -4.89 12.41 -6.34
N SER A 392 -5.80 11.74 -7.06
CA SER A 392 -5.77 10.27 -7.27
C SER A 392 -4.42 9.74 -7.76
N LEU A 393 -3.98 8.57 -7.27
CA LEU A 393 -2.77 7.87 -7.72
C LEU A 393 -2.76 7.52 -9.22
N MET A 394 -3.95 7.42 -9.82
CA MET A 394 -4.12 7.16 -11.24
C MET A 394 -4.46 8.45 -11.98
N TRP A 395 -3.98 8.56 -13.22
CA TRP A 395 -4.32 9.64 -14.15
C TRP A 395 -4.72 9.02 -15.49
N GLU A 396 -5.90 9.39 -16.00
CA GLU A 396 -6.44 8.86 -17.26
C GLU A 396 -6.01 9.73 -18.43
N TYR A 397 -5.58 9.12 -19.54
CA TYR A 397 -5.33 9.84 -20.80
C TYR A 397 -5.44 8.92 -22.02
N GLY A 398 -5.51 9.53 -23.20
CA GLY A 398 -5.32 8.88 -24.48
C GLY A 398 -4.18 9.52 -25.29
N LEU A 399 -3.56 8.74 -26.16
CA LEU A 399 -2.52 9.16 -27.10
C LEU A 399 -2.82 8.53 -28.46
N ASP A 400 -2.88 9.34 -29.51
CA ASP A 400 -3.11 8.91 -30.89
C ASP A 400 -2.20 9.67 -31.87
N THR A 401 -1.40 8.93 -32.63
CA THR A 401 -0.62 9.49 -33.76
C THR A 401 -1.14 9.04 -35.12
N ALA A 402 -2.11 8.12 -35.14
CA ALA A 402 -2.74 7.61 -36.36
C ALA A 402 -3.53 8.67 -37.12
N LEU A 403 -4.33 9.50 -36.42
CA LEU A 403 -5.22 10.50 -37.01
C LEU A 403 -4.46 11.59 -37.78
N MET A 404 -3.25 11.92 -37.33
CA MET A 404 -2.40 12.94 -37.95
C MET A 404 -1.34 12.37 -38.91
N GLY A 405 -1.34 11.05 -39.14
CA GLY A 405 -0.63 10.42 -40.25
C GLY A 405 0.77 9.87 -39.95
N ASP A 406 1.03 9.46 -38.71
CA ASP A 406 2.25 8.72 -38.34
C ASP A 406 2.40 7.43 -39.16
N ALA A 407 3.65 7.07 -39.46
CA ALA A 407 3.99 5.86 -40.21
C ALA A 407 3.94 4.59 -39.35
N GLU A 408 4.24 4.70 -38.04
CA GLU A 408 4.22 3.61 -37.08
C GLU A 408 3.35 4.03 -35.87
N PRO A 409 2.01 4.11 -36.06
CA PRO A 409 1.15 4.87 -35.17
C PRO A 409 0.99 4.23 -33.79
N THR A 410 1.05 5.07 -32.76
CA THR A 410 0.61 4.71 -31.41
C THR A 410 -0.82 5.20 -31.21
N THR A 411 -1.73 4.29 -30.86
CA THR A 411 -3.09 4.62 -30.40
C THR A 411 -3.36 3.81 -29.14
N VAL A 412 -3.48 4.49 -28.00
CA VAL A 412 -3.72 3.88 -26.69
C VAL A 412 -4.56 4.80 -25.79
N THR A 413 -5.39 4.22 -24.93
CA THR A 413 -6.07 4.97 -23.87
C THR A 413 -6.19 4.12 -22.60
N GLY A 414 -6.18 4.78 -21.44
CA GLY A 414 -6.33 4.12 -20.14
C GLY A 414 -5.81 4.99 -19.01
N VAL A 415 -5.38 4.35 -17.92
CA VAL A 415 -4.73 5.02 -16.80
C VAL A 415 -3.24 4.66 -16.70
N SER A 416 -2.45 5.64 -16.29
CA SER A 416 -1.10 5.42 -15.77
C SER A 416 -1.07 5.72 -14.27
N LEU A 417 -0.11 5.11 -13.57
CA LEU A 417 0.39 5.72 -12.33
C LEU A 417 1.07 7.05 -12.71
N ILE A 418 1.01 8.04 -11.81
CA ILE A 418 1.43 9.42 -12.09
C ILE A 418 2.86 9.49 -12.64
N GLY A 419 2.99 10.03 -13.84
CA GLY A 419 4.28 10.38 -14.43
C GLY A 419 5.05 9.24 -15.11
N ALA A 420 4.56 8.00 -15.05
CA ALA A 420 5.02 6.97 -15.98
C ALA A 420 4.60 7.34 -17.41
N PRO A 421 5.51 7.44 -18.39
CA PRO A 421 5.17 7.86 -19.75
C PRO A 421 4.56 6.72 -20.60
N GLY A 422 3.72 5.87 -19.99
CA GLY A 422 2.98 4.80 -20.64
C GLY A 422 1.80 4.26 -19.80
N ILE A 423 0.91 3.48 -20.41
CA ILE A 423 -0.38 3.05 -19.82
C ILE A 423 -0.24 1.77 -18.98
N ALA A 424 -0.58 1.86 -17.69
CA ALA A 424 -0.51 0.75 -16.73
C ALA A 424 -1.72 -0.18 -16.81
N THR A 425 -2.91 0.35 -17.13
CA THR A 425 -4.14 -0.41 -17.37
C THR A 425 -4.99 0.31 -18.40
N GLY A 426 -5.41 -0.38 -19.45
CA GLY A 426 -6.07 0.25 -20.59
C GLY A 426 -6.11 -0.63 -21.83
N THR A 427 -6.17 -0.01 -23.01
CA THR A 427 -6.22 -0.71 -24.29
C THR A 427 -5.61 0.10 -25.43
N ASN A 428 -5.04 -0.61 -26.40
CA ASN A 428 -4.59 -0.09 -27.70
C ASN A 428 -5.57 -0.44 -28.86
N GLY A 429 -6.80 -0.87 -28.51
CA GLY A 429 -7.82 -1.32 -29.46
C GLY A 429 -7.57 -2.68 -30.11
N ARG A 430 -6.52 -3.40 -29.70
CA ARG A 430 -6.18 -4.76 -30.18
C ARG A 430 -6.01 -5.73 -29.02
N VAL A 431 -5.39 -5.25 -27.95
CA VAL A 431 -5.29 -5.86 -26.62
C VAL A 431 -5.80 -4.86 -25.56
N ALA A 432 -6.43 -5.36 -24.51
CA ALA A 432 -6.70 -4.66 -23.27
C ALA A 432 -6.00 -5.39 -22.12
N TRP A 433 -5.37 -4.67 -21.19
CA TRP A 433 -4.63 -5.25 -20.07
C TRP A 433 -4.86 -4.51 -18.75
N GLY A 434 -4.68 -5.23 -17.65
CA GLY A 434 -4.60 -4.69 -16.31
C GLY A 434 -3.74 -5.57 -15.40
N GLY A 435 -3.35 -5.04 -14.24
CA GLY A 435 -2.44 -5.73 -13.32
C GLY A 435 -2.86 -5.67 -11.86
N THR A 436 -2.27 -6.56 -11.06
CA THR A 436 -2.45 -6.68 -9.60
C THR A 436 -1.10 -6.89 -8.93
N ASN A 437 -0.99 -6.50 -7.65
CA ASN A 437 0.20 -6.84 -6.86
C ASN A 437 0.36 -8.37 -6.76
N PHE A 438 1.58 -8.87 -6.90
CA PHE A 438 1.92 -10.28 -6.77
C PHE A 438 2.54 -10.59 -5.40
N VAL A 439 3.39 -9.71 -4.85
CA VAL A 439 4.21 -10.02 -3.66
C VAL A 439 5.04 -11.29 -3.88
N THR A 440 6.18 -11.11 -4.53
CA THR A 440 7.17 -12.16 -4.82
C THR A 440 8.47 -11.88 -4.13
N ASP A 441 9.20 -12.94 -3.78
CA ASP A 441 10.48 -12.85 -3.13
C ASP A 441 11.59 -12.50 -4.16
N VAL A 442 11.80 -11.20 -4.37
CA VAL A 442 12.81 -10.64 -5.31
C VAL A 442 13.93 -9.86 -4.59
N THR A 443 14.05 -10.01 -3.27
CA THR A 443 15.10 -9.40 -2.44
C THR A 443 15.70 -10.46 -1.51
N ASP A 444 16.96 -10.82 -1.71
CA ASP A 444 17.66 -11.72 -0.78
C ASP A 444 18.44 -10.91 0.25
N TRP A 445 18.28 -11.23 1.53
CA TRP A 445 19.01 -10.64 2.65
C TRP A 445 20.15 -11.57 3.13
N TYR A 446 21.28 -10.99 3.54
CA TYR A 446 22.49 -11.73 3.90
C TYR A 446 23.08 -11.27 5.24
N SER A 447 23.63 -12.19 6.02
CA SER A 447 24.54 -11.90 7.12
C SER A 447 25.99 -11.88 6.64
N GLU A 448 26.69 -10.77 6.83
CA GLU A 448 28.11 -10.59 6.48
C GLU A 448 29.02 -10.62 7.71
N GLN A 449 30.30 -10.90 7.47
CA GLN A 449 31.39 -10.61 8.41
C GLN A 449 32.31 -9.57 7.79
N ILE A 450 32.55 -8.46 8.49
CA ILE A 450 33.27 -7.29 8.02
C ILE A 450 34.64 -7.19 8.70
N VAL A 451 35.64 -6.80 7.91
CA VAL A 451 36.98 -6.43 8.37
C VAL A 451 37.09 -4.91 8.40
N LEU A 452 37.52 -4.38 9.54
CA LEU A 452 37.85 -2.98 9.74
C LEU A 452 39.36 -2.76 9.58
N ASP A 453 39.77 -1.54 9.18
CA ASP A 453 41.18 -1.14 9.14
C ASP A 453 41.69 -0.60 10.50
N GLU A 454 42.93 -0.10 10.54
CA GLU A 454 43.56 0.46 11.75
C GLU A 454 42.85 1.73 12.29
N ASP A 455 42.02 2.38 11.47
CA ASP A 455 41.22 3.57 11.82
C ASP A 455 39.74 3.21 12.08
N GLY A 456 39.38 1.92 12.06
CA GLY A 456 38.02 1.42 12.35
C GLY A 456 37.05 1.52 11.17
N ALA A 457 37.53 1.77 9.95
CA ALA A 457 36.68 1.89 8.76
C ALA A 457 36.46 0.52 8.07
N PRO A 458 35.25 0.22 7.55
CA PRO A 458 34.99 -1.02 6.79
C PRO A 458 35.80 -1.10 5.49
N VAL A 459 36.57 -2.19 5.30
CA VAL A 459 37.46 -2.39 4.14
C VAL A 459 37.27 -3.71 3.38
N ALA A 460 36.81 -4.79 4.04
CA ALA A 460 36.54 -6.07 3.38
C ALA A 460 35.35 -6.82 4.01
N SER A 461 34.71 -7.70 3.24
CA SER A 461 33.85 -8.77 3.76
C SER A 461 34.59 -10.13 3.73
N VAL A 462 34.23 -11.06 4.60
CA VAL A 462 34.79 -12.44 4.57
C VAL A 462 33.90 -13.34 3.72
N PHE A 463 34.48 -13.99 2.71
CA PHE A 463 33.78 -14.98 1.87
C PHE A 463 34.66 -16.19 1.59
N GLY A 464 34.15 -17.40 1.84
CA GLY A 464 34.90 -18.65 1.71
C GLY A 464 36.12 -18.75 2.65
N GLY A 465 36.15 -17.94 3.71
CA GLY A 465 37.31 -17.78 4.61
C GLY A 465 38.41 -16.86 4.07
N GLU A 466 38.18 -16.13 2.97
CA GLU A 466 39.09 -15.13 2.40
C GLU A 466 38.51 -13.72 2.54
N GLU A 467 39.37 -12.73 2.79
CA GLU A 467 38.98 -11.31 2.76
C GLU A 467 38.72 -10.86 1.31
N ARG A 468 37.56 -10.25 1.08
CA ARG A 468 37.10 -9.68 -0.19
C ARG A 468 36.89 -8.18 -0.03
N PRO A 469 37.61 -7.31 -0.78
CA PRO A 469 37.48 -5.87 -0.61
C PRO A 469 36.04 -5.36 -0.80
N LEU A 470 35.62 -4.43 0.06
CA LEU A 470 34.39 -3.66 -0.13
C LEU A 470 34.60 -2.54 -1.17
N THR A 471 33.54 -2.19 -1.89
CA THR A 471 33.52 -0.96 -2.69
C THR A 471 32.84 0.15 -1.89
N ARG A 472 33.61 1.18 -1.54
CA ARG A 472 33.07 2.41 -0.92
C ARG A 472 32.56 3.35 -2.01
N VAL A 473 31.37 3.89 -1.82
CA VAL A 473 30.78 4.98 -2.62
C VAL A 473 30.45 6.13 -1.68
N ASP A 474 30.96 7.33 -1.96
CA ASP A 474 30.63 8.52 -1.19
C ASP A 474 29.37 9.19 -1.79
N GLU A 475 28.32 9.33 -0.98
CA GLU A 475 27.03 9.91 -1.35
C GLU A 475 26.89 11.33 -0.78
N THR A 476 26.52 12.30 -1.63
CA THR A 476 26.31 13.70 -1.21
C THR A 476 24.81 14.00 -1.04
N TYR A 477 24.44 14.54 0.12
CA TYR A 477 23.09 14.97 0.49
C TYR A 477 23.06 16.49 0.69
N GLU A 478 22.04 17.16 0.16
CA GLU A 478 21.86 18.61 0.28
C GLU A 478 20.63 18.92 1.14
N VAL A 479 20.84 19.52 2.31
CA VAL A 479 19.79 19.91 3.24
C VAL A 479 19.50 21.40 3.07
N ALA A 480 18.23 21.76 2.83
CA ALA A 480 17.79 23.14 2.64
C ALA A 480 17.74 23.96 3.96
N ASP A 481 18.04 25.26 3.88
CA ASP A 481 17.90 26.20 5.01
C ASP A 481 16.45 26.66 5.15
N ILE A 482 15.71 26.12 6.13
CA ILE A 482 14.26 26.37 6.28
C ILE A 482 13.94 26.76 7.73
N ALA A 483 14.03 28.07 7.98
CA ALA A 483 13.88 28.64 9.32
C ALA A 483 12.53 28.36 10.02
N VAL A 484 11.44 28.07 9.27
CA VAL A 484 10.14 27.70 9.87
C VAL A 484 10.07 26.23 10.30
N LEU A 485 10.92 25.37 9.74
CA LEU A 485 11.06 23.95 10.10
C LEU A 485 12.29 23.71 11.00
N GLU A 486 12.86 24.78 11.57
CA GLU A 486 14.09 24.78 12.39
C GLU A 486 15.32 24.15 11.70
N SER A 487 15.29 24.00 10.37
CA SER A 487 16.34 23.34 9.59
C SER A 487 17.45 24.30 9.17
N VAL A 488 18.70 23.84 9.23
CA VAL A 488 19.91 24.60 8.90
C VAL A 488 20.57 24.03 7.66
N GLY A 489 20.70 24.88 6.63
CA GLY A 489 21.20 24.44 5.32
C GLY A 489 22.66 23.97 5.36
N ARG A 490 22.91 22.76 4.85
CA ARG A 490 24.23 22.11 4.82
C ARG A 490 24.31 21.00 3.77
N THR A 491 25.53 20.66 3.38
CA THR A 491 25.86 19.49 2.55
C THR A 491 26.48 18.41 3.42
N LEU A 492 26.09 17.15 3.25
CA LEU A 492 26.64 15.99 3.97
C LEU A 492 27.22 15.00 2.95
N ASP A 493 28.49 14.62 3.12
CA ASP A 493 29.14 13.57 2.33
C ASP A 493 29.28 12.31 3.20
N LEU A 494 28.51 11.26 2.88
CA LEU A 494 28.40 10.04 3.67
C LEU A 494 28.76 8.80 2.85
N PRO A 495 29.67 7.93 3.32
CA PRO A 495 29.99 6.69 2.63
C PRO A 495 28.88 5.64 2.77
N ARG A 496 28.66 4.88 1.70
CA ARG A 496 28.02 3.56 1.69
C ARG A 496 28.99 2.51 1.16
N TRP A 497 28.68 1.23 1.38
CA TRP A 497 29.53 0.12 0.97
C TRP A 497 28.73 -0.96 0.23
N THR A 498 29.36 -1.57 -0.78
CA THR A 498 28.90 -2.84 -1.36
C THR A 498 29.95 -3.92 -1.19
N THR A 499 29.51 -5.17 -1.12
CA THR A 499 30.38 -6.35 -1.18
C THR A 499 31.04 -6.51 -2.56
N PHE A 500 31.95 -7.48 -2.67
CA PHE A 500 32.66 -7.83 -3.92
C PHE A 500 31.74 -8.32 -5.06
N ASP A 501 30.54 -8.79 -4.72
CA ASP A 501 29.47 -9.26 -5.60
C ASP A 501 28.26 -8.29 -5.65
N GLY A 502 28.42 -7.07 -5.13
CA GLY A 502 27.47 -5.97 -5.36
C GLY A 502 26.33 -5.84 -4.36
N ARG A 503 26.30 -6.65 -3.30
CA ARG A 503 25.30 -6.59 -2.22
C ARG A 503 25.47 -5.30 -1.40
N LEU A 504 24.37 -4.60 -1.13
CA LEU A 504 24.34 -3.30 -0.45
C LEU A 504 24.35 -3.51 1.07
N ILE A 505 25.35 -2.97 1.78
CA ILE A 505 25.42 -3.04 3.25
C ILE A 505 24.54 -1.93 3.85
N THR A 506 23.54 -2.32 4.64
CA THR A 506 22.53 -1.41 5.22
C THR A 506 22.63 -1.22 6.72
N SER A 507 23.27 -2.15 7.44
CA SER A 507 23.52 -2.06 8.87
C SER A 507 24.82 -2.78 9.24
N ILE A 508 25.53 -2.23 10.23
CA ILE A 508 26.78 -2.78 10.77
C ILE A 508 26.72 -2.84 12.30
N GLU A 509 27.40 -3.83 12.85
CA GLU A 509 27.70 -3.94 14.25
C GLU A 509 28.62 -2.81 14.72
N GLY A 510 28.31 -2.28 15.91
CA GLY A 510 29.03 -1.17 16.49
C GLY A 510 28.20 -0.40 17.51
N ARG A 511 28.87 0.52 18.18
CA ARG A 511 28.30 1.38 19.20
C ARG A 511 27.58 2.56 18.57
N VAL A 512 26.33 2.81 18.99
CA VAL A 512 25.60 4.04 18.63
C VAL A 512 26.31 5.27 19.18
N ALA A 513 26.43 6.30 18.36
CA ALA A 513 27.12 7.56 18.62
C ALA A 513 26.26 8.76 18.14
N THR A 514 26.80 9.98 18.23
CA THR A 514 26.20 11.19 17.63
C THR A 514 27.09 11.76 16.54
N GLU A 515 26.51 12.47 15.56
CA GLU A 515 27.24 13.18 14.47
C GLU A 515 28.43 14.01 14.98
N ASP A 516 28.23 14.76 16.09
CA ASP A 516 29.24 15.61 16.73
C ASP A 516 30.15 14.88 17.74
N GLU A 517 30.16 13.54 17.80
CA GLU A 517 30.92 12.81 18.82
C GLU A 517 32.45 12.88 18.58
N VAL A 518 33.20 13.16 19.65
CA VAL A 518 34.67 13.16 19.61
C VAL A 518 35.18 11.74 19.78
N LEU A 519 35.50 11.10 18.65
CA LEU A 519 35.99 9.72 18.58
C LEU A 519 37.37 9.51 19.23
N ALA A 520 37.63 8.28 19.65
CA ALA A 520 38.95 7.83 20.11
C ALA A 520 39.89 7.51 18.91
N PRO A 521 41.22 7.42 19.13
CA PRO A 521 42.15 6.97 18.09
C PRO A 521 41.85 5.52 17.68
N GLY A 522 41.67 5.28 16.38
CA GLY A 522 41.28 3.97 15.84
C GLY A 522 39.76 3.77 15.72
N GLU A 523 38.95 4.81 15.95
CA GLU A 523 37.50 4.80 15.71
C GLU A 523 37.16 5.68 14.49
N THR A 524 36.25 5.19 13.64
CA THR A 524 35.61 5.94 12.56
C THR A 524 34.10 5.98 12.80
N LEU A 525 33.44 7.08 12.43
CA LEU A 525 31.98 7.21 12.47
C LEU A 525 31.40 6.94 11.08
N VAL A 526 30.37 6.10 11.00
CA VAL A 526 29.64 5.78 9.77
C VAL A 526 28.15 6.05 9.96
N ASN A 527 27.42 6.30 8.87
CA ASN A 527 25.96 6.41 8.89
C ASN A 527 25.34 5.18 8.22
N MET A 528 24.36 4.56 8.87
CA MET A 528 23.63 3.39 8.38
C MET A 528 22.13 3.69 8.46
N MET A 529 21.51 4.03 7.32
CA MET A 529 20.08 4.37 7.24
C MET A 529 19.63 5.43 8.27
N GLY A 530 20.47 6.44 8.53
CA GLY A 530 20.21 7.49 9.53
C GLY A 530 20.86 7.26 10.89
N ASP A 531 21.26 6.03 11.24
CA ASP A 531 21.92 5.75 12.51
C ASP A 531 23.44 5.98 12.44
N TRP A 532 23.95 6.77 13.38
CA TRP A 532 25.37 7.05 13.54
C TRP A 532 26.05 5.98 14.39
N ILE A 533 26.96 5.21 13.78
CA ILE A 533 27.60 4.04 14.38
C ILE A 533 29.12 4.20 14.37
N VAL A 534 29.78 3.82 15.47
CA VAL A 534 31.21 3.53 15.50
C VAL A 534 31.37 2.01 15.35
N PRO A 535 31.84 1.49 14.19
CA PRO A 535 31.90 0.06 13.94
C PRO A 535 32.84 -0.68 14.90
N GLY A 536 32.49 -1.92 15.22
CA GLY A 536 33.34 -2.81 16.01
C GLY A 536 32.55 -3.83 16.83
N ASP A 537 33.20 -4.97 17.07
CA ASP A 537 32.73 -6.10 17.89
C ASP A 537 32.15 -5.60 19.23
N GLN A 538 30.86 -5.88 19.45
CA GLN A 538 30.10 -5.50 20.66
C GLN A 538 29.76 -6.69 21.56
N ASP A 539 29.78 -7.93 21.05
CA ASP A 539 29.44 -9.13 21.81
C ASP A 539 30.64 -10.04 22.19
N ASP A 540 31.86 -9.58 21.86
CA ASP A 540 33.16 -10.21 22.10
C ASP A 540 33.33 -11.58 21.36
N ASP A 541 32.61 -11.83 20.25
CA ASP A 541 32.75 -13.07 19.46
C ASP A 541 34.02 -13.13 18.57
N GLY A 542 34.66 -11.98 18.31
CA GLY A 542 35.85 -11.83 17.50
C GLY A 542 35.60 -11.43 16.05
N VAL A 543 34.38 -11.03 15.70
CA VAL A 543 33.93 -10.61 14.36
C VAL A 543 33.22 -9.26 14.43
N VAL A 544 33.15 -8.53 13.31
CA VAL A 544 32.22 -7.41 13.17
C VAL A 544 31.15 -7.83 12.18
N SER A 545 29.94 -8.08 12.65
CA SER A 545 28.83 -8.50 11.79
C SER A 545 28.19 -7.34 11.03
N ALA A 546 27.56 -7.64 9.90
CA ALA A 546 26.74 -6.67 9.16
C ALA A 546 25.60 -7.37 8.42
N MET A 547 24.63 -6.59 7.96
CA MET A 547 23.56 -7.06 7.07
C MET A 547 23.73 -6.41 5.69
N SER A 548 23.59 -7.23 4.65
CA SER A 548 23.52 -6.77 3.26
C SER A 548 22.28 -7.33 2.55
N PHE A 549 21.94 -6.77 1.39
CA PHE A 549 20.88 -7.32 0.53
C PHE A 549 21.24 -7.24 -0.95
N TYR A 550 20.54 -8.03 -1.76
CA TYR A 550 20.51 -7.93 -3.23
C TYR A 550 19.08 -7.93 -3.74
N TYR A 551 18.79 -7.18 -4.81
CA TYR A 551 17.42 -6.88 -5.26
C TYR A 551 17.33 -6.94 -6.79
N VAL A 552 16.37 -7.71 -7.33
CA VAL A 552 16.37 -8.13 -8.76
C VAL A 552 16.47 -6.99 -9.77
N PRO A 553 15.75 -5.85 -9.61
CA PRO A 553 15.87 -4.72 -10.52
C PRO A 553 17.26 -4.07 -10.59
N LEU A 554 18.19 -4.36 -9.65
CA LEU A 554 19.57 -3.84 -9.68
C LEU A 554 20.46 -4.51 -10.75
N ASP A 555 20.14 -5.72 -11.22
CA ASP A 555 20.81 -6.33 -12.39
C ASP A 555 20.45 -5.61 -13.70
N GLY A 556 19.34 -4.87 -13.73
CA GLY A 556 18.88 -4.12 -14.89
C GLY A 556 17.44 -4.42 -15.30
N GLY A 557 17.21 -4.32 -16.60
CA GLY A 557 15.88 -4.26 -17.20
C GLY A 557 15.43 -2.81 -17.45
N ASN A 558 14.25 -2.69 -18.04
CA ASN A 558 13.61 -1.40 -18.29
C ASN A 558 12.09 -1.59 -18.25
N LEU A 559 11.45 -1.21 -17.13
CA LEU A 559 10.00 -1.28 -16.97
C LEU A 559 9.26 -0.53 -18.09
N LEU A 560 9.81 0.60 -18.53
CA LEU A 560 9.20 1.40 -19.60
C LEU A 560 9.19 0.65 -20.94
N ARG A 561 10.23 -0.16 -21.24
CA ARG A 561 10.27 -1.03 -22.42
C ARG A 561 9.14 -2.06 -22.39
N ALA A 562 8.89 -2.66 -21.22
CA ALA A 562 7.80 -3.62 -21.06
C ALA A 562 6.43 -2.95 -21.30
N VAL A 563 6.18 -1.80 -20.67
CA VAL A 563 4.93 -1.03 -20.82
C VAL A 563 4.72 -0.58 -22.27
N MET A 564 5.75 -0.06 -22.95
CA MET A 564 5.67 0.26 -24.38
C MET A 564 5.42 -0.97 -25.25
N GLY A 565 5.93 -2.14 -24.87
CA GLY A 565 5.61 -3.43 -25.49
C GLY A 565 4.13 -3.79 -25.37
N PHE A 566 3.49 -3.49 -24.24
CA PHE A 566 2.04 -3.65 -24.05
C PHE A 566 1.27 -2.72 -25.00
N GLU A 567 1.64 -1.44 -25.08
CA GLU A 567 1.02 -0.45 -25.99
C GLU A 567 1.09 -0.88 -27.46
N ARG A 568 2.13 -1.63 -27.86
CA ARG A 568 2.34 -2.09 -29.24
C ARG A 568 1.77 -3.49 -29.55
N SER A 569 1.35 -4.28 -28.55
CA SER A 569 0.90 -5.68 -28.71
C SER A 569 -0.34 -5.83 -29.60
N ASP A 570 -0.35 -6.83 -30.50
CA ASP A 570 -1.51 -7.13 -31.39
C ASP A 570 -2.45 -8.21 -30.83
N THR A 571 -1.90 -9.17 -30.08
CA THR A 571 -2.60 -10.32 -29.50
C THR A 571 -2.19 -10.55 -28.03
N VAL A 572 -2.92 -11.39 -27.30
CA VAL A 572 -2.48 -11.79 -25.94
C VAL A 572 -1.16 -12.56 -25.94
N GLU A 573 -0.74 -13.19 -27.05
CA GLU A 573 0.58 -13.84 -27.12
C GLU A 573 1.70 -12.82 -27.29
N ASP A 574 1.50 -11.74 -28.05
CA ASP A 574 2.48 -10.65 -28.14
C ASP A 574 2.65 -9.97 -26.78
N PHE A 575 1.55 -9.75 -26.06
CA PHE A 575 1.58 -9.28 -24.68
C PHE A 575 2.35 -10.24 -23.76
N ARG A 576 2.11 -11.56 -23.88
CA ARG A 576 2.86 -12.58 -23.14
C ARG A 576 4.37 -12.48 -23.42
N GLN A 577 4.78 -12.28 -24.68
CA GLN A 577 6.20 -12.09 -25.02
C GLN A 577 6.76 -10.76 -24.51
N ALA A 578 5.97 -9.68 -24.47
CA ALA A 578 6.40 -8.39 -23.90
C ALA A 578 6.73 -8.48 -22.40
N MET A 579 6.07 -9.39 -21.65
CA MET A 579 6.40 -9.67 -20.24
C MET A 579 7.86 -10.10 -20.01
N ARG A 580 8.59 -10.56 -21.03
CA ARG A 580 10.01 -10.91 -20.95
C ARG A 580 10.93 -9.74 -20.59
N HIS A 581 10.44 -8.50 -20.69
CA HIS A 581 11.13 -7.28 -20.26
C HIS A 581 10.81 -6.87 -18.80
N VAL A 582 9.90 -7.56 -18.11
CA VAL A 582 9.55 -7.26 -16.71
C VAL A 582 10.53 -7.97 -15.79
N ILE A 583 11.41 -7.20 -15.14
CA ILE A 583 12.50 -7.70 -14.29
C ILE A 583 12.21 -7.28 -12.84
N GLY A 584 11.99 -8.25 -11.94
CA GLY A 584 11.85 -8.00 -10.50
C GLY A 584 10.70 -7.09 -10.03
N PHE A 585 9.66 -6.89 -10.85
CA PHE A 585 8.67 -5.82 -10.62
C PHE A 585 7.52 -6.19 -9.65
N GLY A 586 7.32 -7.47 -9.32
CA GLY A 586 6.35 -7.87 -8.29
C GLY A 586 4.86 -7.74 -8.67
N LEU A 587 4.51 -7.66 -9.96
CA LEU A 587 3.11 -7.63 -10.43
C LEU A 587 2.70 -8.89 -11.21
N ASN A 588 1.39 -9.17 -11.19
CA ASN A 588 0.69 -10.05 -12.13
C ASN A 588 -0.08 -9.22 -13.15
N PHE A 589 -0.36 -9.81 -14.31
CA PHE A 589 -1.19 -9.20 -15.36
C PHE A 589 -2.26 -10.16 -15.85
N SER A 590 -3.40 -9.59 -16.26
CA SER A 590 -4.35 -10.26 -17.16
C SER A 590 -4.60 -9.39 -18.38
N ALA A 591 -4.81 -10.05 -19.52
CA ALA A 591 -5.06 -9.40 -20.80
C ALA A 591 -6.18 -10.10 -21.57
N ALA A 592 -6.83 -9.35 -22.45
CA ALA A 592 -7.85 -9.79 -23.39
C ALA A 592 -7.55 -9.21 -24.78
N ASP A 593 -7.82 -9.93 -25.87
CA ASP A 593 -7.67 -9.40 -27.23
C ASP A 593 -8.98 -9.39 -28.04
N ARG A 594 -8.96 -8.63 -29.14
CA ARG A 594 -10.09 -8.47 -30.06
C ARG A 594 -10.50 -9.74 -30.81
N GLU A 595 -9.73 -10.83 -30.72
CA GLU A 595 -10.06 -12.12 -31.32
C GLU A 595 -10.86 -13.01 -30.34
N GLY A 596 -11.03 -12.58 -29.09
CA GLY A 596 -11.78 -13.30 -28.06
C GLY A 596 -10.89 -14.06 -27.08
N ASN A 597 -9.56 -13.92 -27.15
CA ASN A 597 -8.61 -14.63 -26.27
C ASN A 597 -8.40 -13.91 -24.94
N VAL A 598 -7.95 -14.65 -23.93
CA VAL A 598 -7.51 -14.13 -22.63
C VAL A 598 -6.21 -14.76 -22.15
N LEU A 599 -5.47 -14.00 -21.36
CA LEU A 599 -4.21 -14.39 -20.70
C LEU A 599 -4.26 -13.98 -19.23
N TYR A 600 -3.75 -14.85 -18.35
CA TYR A 600 -3.16 -14.48 -17.06
C TYR A 600 -1.68 -14.86 -17.07
N THR A 601 -0.84 -13.98 -16.56
CA THR A 601 0.59 -14.25 -16.33
C THR A 601 1.10 -13.49 -15.12
N GLY A 602 1.81 -14.20 -14.24
CA GLY A 602 2.62 -13.60 -13.18
C GLY A 602 4.08 -13.41 -13.57
N TYR A 603 4.47 -13.64 -14.83
CA TYR A 603 5.89 -13.68 -15.18
C TYR A 603 6.55 -12.33 -14.97
N HIS A 604 7.58 -12.34 -14.14
CA HIS A 604 8.69 -11.40 -14.21
C HIS A 604 9.97 -12.20 -13.95
N ALA A 605 11.12 -11.69 -14.37
CA ALA A 605 12.39 -12.37 -14.09
C ALA A 605 12.61 -12.48 -12.58
N MET A 606 12.83 -13.70 -12.11
CA MET A 606 13.17 -14.05 -10.73
C MET A 606 14.37 -15.00 -10.72
N PRO A 607 15.25 -14.93 -9.73
CA PRO A 607 16.41 -15.83 -9.63
C PRO A 607 15.92 -17.26 -9.41
N CYS A 608 16.52 -18.23 -10.11
CA CYS A 608 16.11 -19.62 -9.98
C CYS A 608 16.51 -20.24 -8.63
N ARG A 609 17.49 -19.64 -7.94
CA ARG A 609 18.01 -20.02 -6.61
C ARG A 609 18.48 -21.48 -6.48
N THR A 610 18.78 -22.16 -7.59
CA THR A 610 19.20 -23.58 -7.57
C THR A 610 20.61 -23.80 -7.01
N TYR A 611 21.42 -22.75 -6.85
CA TYR A 611 22.71 -22.80 -6.14
C TYR A 611 22.56 -22.96 -4.62
N LEU A 612 21.43 -22.53 -4.05
CA LEU A 612 21.17 -22.63 -2.62
C LEU A 612 20.83 -24.09 -2.28
N PRO A 613 21.66 -24.79 -1.48
CA PRO A 613 21.47 -26.21 -1.26
C PRO A 613 20.18 -26.51 -0.51
N ARG A 614 19.52 -27.59 -0.94
CA ARG A 614 18.31 -28.15 -0.34
C ARG A 614 18.58 -29.55 0.21
N ASP A 615 17.86 -29.95 1.24
CA ASP A 615 17.95 -31.29 1.82
C ASP A 615 17.08 -32.32 1.08
N ALA A 616 16.95 -33.53 1.63
CA ALA A 616 16.18 -34.61 1.01
C ALA A 616 14.65 -34.41 1.03
N SER A 617 14.14 -33.42 1.77
CA SER A 617 12.73 -32.99 1.77
C SER A 617 12.43 -31.87 0.76
N GLY A 618 13.46 -31.21 0.23
CA GLY A 618 13.33 -30.04 -0.63
C GLY A 618 13.52 -28.70 0.10
N ARG A 619 13.43 -28.67 1.44
CA ARG A 619 13.72 -27.48 2.25
C ARG A 619 15.17 -27.03 2.10
N PHE A 620 15.41 -25.72 2.12
CA PHE A 620 16.76 -25.16 2.10
C PHE A 620 17.56 -25.60 3.34
N VAL A 621 18.86 -25.78 3.19
CA VAL A 621 19.75 -26.11 4.33
C VAL A 621 20.12 -24.85 5.13
N GLU A 622 20.67 -25.04 6.31
CA GLU A 622 21.00 -23.97 7.25
C GLU A 622 21.86 -22.87 6.60
N GLY A 623 21.41 -21.62 6.72
CA GLY A 623 22.05 -20.45 6.11
C GLY A 623 21.82 -20.28 4.60
N ALA A 624 20.99 -21.12 3.97
CA ALA A 624 20.68 -21.05 2.54
C ALA A 624 19.21 -20.74 2.22
N ASP A 625 18.38 -20.45 3.23
CA ASP A 625 16.96 -20.10 3.01
C ASP A 625 16.83 -18.62 2.59
N PRO A 626 16.38 -18.33 1.35
CA PRO A 626 16.24 -16.96 0.84
C PRO A 626 15.15 -16.17 1.56
N SER A 627 14.22 -16.85 2.23
CA SER A 627 13.11 -16.22 2.95
C SER A 627 13.49 -15.70 4.34
N LEU A 628 14.78 -15.76 4.69
CA LEU A 628 15.40 -15.41 5.98
C LEU A 628 16.67 -14.55 5.76
N LEU A 629 17.76 -14.84 6.49
CA LEU A 629 19.10 -14.30 6.24
C LEU A 629 20.00 -15.42 5.70
N ILE A 630 20.53 -15.23 4.49
CA ILE A 630 21.51 -16.12 3.86
C ILE A 630 22.89 -15.88 4.49
N ASP A 631 23.68 -16.94 4.67
CA ASP A 631 25.07 -16.83 5.12
C ASP A 631 25.96 -16.25 4.00
N GLY A 632 26.14 -14.93 4.02
CA GLY A 632 26.97 -14.18 3.09
C GLY A 632 28.46 -14.49 3.16
N THR A 633 28.92 -15.27 4.15
CA THR A 633 30.28 -15.81 4.20
C THR A 633 30.45 -17.08 3.37
N THR A 634 29.35 -17.74 3.00
CA THR A 634 29.32 -19.03 2.30
C THR A 634 28.67 -18.93 0.91
N TYR A 635 27.54 -18.24 0.80
CA TYR A 635 26.73 -18.16 -0.42
C TYR A 635 26.84 -16.75 -1.05
N PRO A 636 27.13 -16.66 -2.37
CA PRO A 636 27.22 -15.38 -3.07
C PRO A 636 25.83 -14.85 -3.45
N ALA A 637 25.79 -13.61 -3.94
CA ALA A 637 24.66 -13.10 -4.71
C ALA A 637 24.38 -13.93 -5.98
N TRP A 638 23.11 -13.94 -6.40
CA TRP A 638 22.70 -14.35 -7.75
C TRP A 638 22.73 -13.16 -8.71
N HIS A 639 22.67 -13.45 -10.02
CA HIS A 639 22.45 -12.45 -11.06
C HIS A 639 21.47 -12.98 -12.12
N ILE A 640 20.58 -12.12 -12.61
CA ILE A 640 19.74 -12.38 -13.78
C ILE A 640 20.56 -12.06 -15.04
N PRO A 641 20.91 -13.04 -15.89
CA PRO A 641 21.61 -12.75 -17.14
C PRO A 641 20.64 -12.07 -18.12
N LEU A 642 20.97 -10.86 -18.55
CA LEU A 642 20.18 -10.10 -19.51
C LEU A 642 20.84 -10.03 -20.90
N ASP A 643 20.02 -10.09 -21.95
CA ASP A 643 20.44 -9.85 -23.33
C ASP A 643 20.62 -8.36 -23.64
N ALA A 644 21.08 -8.04 -24.86
CA ALA A 644 21.26 -6.65 -25.29
C ALA A 644 19.94 -5.86 -25.37
N GLU A 645 18.81 -6.55 -25.44
CA GLU A 645 17.45 -6.03 -25.42
C GLU A 645 16.85 -5.98 -24.00
N GLY A 646 17.64 -6.23 -22.95
CA GLY A 646 17.23 -6.13 -21.55
C GLY A 646 16.15 -7.14 -21.13
N ARG A 647 16.06 -8.29 -21.82
CA ARG A 647 15.28 -9.46 -21.42
C ARG A 647 16.20 -10.48 -20.77
N VAL A 648 15.64 -11.48 -20.10
CA VAL A 648 16.42 -12.66 -19.68
C VAL A 648 17.03 -13.35 -20.91
N ASP A 649 18.35 -13.49 -20.94
CA ASP A 649 19.05 -14.39 -21.87
C ASP A 649 18.83 -15.83 -21.39
N GLU A 650 17.85 -16.51 -21.98
CA GLU A 650 17.47 -17.87 -21.59
C GLU A 650 18.55 -18.92 -21.91
N GLU A 651 19.41 -18.69 -22.92
CA GLU A 651 20.52 -19.59 -23.21
C GLU A 651 21.60 -19.44 -22.13
N ALA A 652 21.94 -18.21 -21.75
CA ALA A 652 22.86 -17.94 -20.65
C ALA A 652 22.31 -18.43 -19.30
N ALA A 653 21.02 -18.19 -19.00
CA ALA A 653 20.36 -18.65 -17.77
C ALA A 653 20.32 -20.18 -17.66
N ALA A 654 20.16 -20.90 -18.78
CA ALA A 654 20.16 -22.36 -18.80
C ALA A 654 21.56 -22.98 -18.85
N ALA A 655 22.57 -22.23 -19.31
CA ALA A 655 23.98 -22.67 -19.38
C ALA A 655 24.83 -22.22 -18.19
N GLY A 656 24.34 -21.28 -17.39
CA GLY A 656 25.04 -20.67 -16.26
C GLY A 656 25.36 -21.66 -15.15
N ALA A 657 26.46 -21.40 -14.45
CA ALA A 657 26.77 -22.10 -13.20
C ALA A 657 25.95 -21.48 -12.07
N ASP A 658 24.87 -22.17 -11.70
CA ASP A 658 23.97 -22.08 -10.53
C ASP A 658 23.50 -20.70 -9.99
N THR A 659 24.34 -19.66 -9.93
CA THR A 659 24.02 -18.31 -9.43
C THR A 659 23.57 -17.33 -10.53
N ALA A 660 23.99 -17.55 -11.77
CA ALA A 660 23.60 -16.74 -12.93
C ALA A 660 22.41 -17.38 -13.66
N CYS A 661 21.22 -17.33 -13.07
CA CYS A 661 20.04 -18.03 -13.56
C CYS A 661 18.72 -17.28 -13.26
N ALA A 662 17.71 -17.55 -14.08
CA ALA A 662 16.35 -17.10 -13.86
C ALA A 662 15.36 -18.29 -13.94
N VAL A 663 14.19 -18.17 -13.32
CA VAL A 663 13.09 -19.12 -13.53
C VAL A 663 12.68 -19.11 -15.01
N PRO A 664 12.66 -20.26 -15.71
CA PRO A 664 12.39 -20.29 -17.14
C PRO A 664 10.97 -19.81 -17.48
N PHE A 665 10.84 -18.93 -18.48
CA PHE A 665 9.58 -18.29 -18.87
C PHE A 665 8.44 -19.28 -19.18
N ASP A 666 8.74 -20.33 -19.95
CA ASP A 666 7.75 -21.36 -20.31
C ASP A 666 7.48 -22.39 -19.20
N GLN A 667 8.18 -22.31 -18.06
CA GLN A 667 7.87 -23.07 -16.84
C GLN A 667 7.07 -22.24 -15.81
N TRP A 668 6.93 -20.93 -16.03
CA TRP A 668 6.18 -20.04 -15.15
C TRP A 668 4.68 -20.37 -15.13
N PRO A 669 3.99 -20.35 -13.97
CA PRO A 669 2.55 -20.52 -13.91
C PRO A 669 1.79 -19.42 -14.67
N GLN A 670 1.19 -19.80 -15.81
CA GLN A 670 0.49 -18.90 -16.73
C GLN A 670 -0.76 -19.62 -17.27
N ALA A 671 -1.78 -18.84 -17.68
CA ALA A 671 -3.00 -19.38 -18.26
C ALA A 671 -3.41 -18.61 -19.52
N VAL A 672 -3.33 -19.25 -20.69
CA VAL A 672 -3.86 -18.73 -21.96
C VAL A 672 -5.12 -19.52 -22.31
N ASN A 673 -6.24 -18.83 -22.58
CA ASN A 673 -7.51 -19.43 -22.99
C ASN A 673 -7.91 -20.68 -22.17
N PRO A 674 -7.97 -20.60 -20.83
CA PRO A 674 -8.23 -21.76 -19.97
C PRO A 674 -9.63 -22.34 -20.22
N ALA A 675 -9.79 -23.63 -19.95
CA ALA A 675 -11.06 -24.35 -20.19
C ALA A 675 -12.28 -23.78 -19.42
N ARG A 676 -12.06 -23.01 -18.34
CA ARG A 676 -13.09 -22.28 -17.60
C ARG A 676 -13.59 -21.00 -18.30
N GLN A 677 -13.00 -20.65 -19.44
CA GLN A 677 -13.32 -19.47 -20.27
C GLN A 677 -13.08 -18.09 -19.63
N TYR A 678 -12.50 -18.04 -18.43
CA TYR A 678 -12.05 -16.81 -17.79
C TYR A 678 -10.70 -16.99 -17.07
N VAL A 679 -10.01 -15.88 -16.85
CA VAL A 679 -8.89 -15.76 -15.91
C VAL A 679 -9.25 -14.76 -14.82
N VAL A 680 -8.74 -14.96 -13.62
CA VAL A 680 -8.96 -14.09 -12.46
C VAL A 680 -7.69 -14.06 -11.63
N ASN A 681 -7.32 -12.89 -11.15
CA ASN A 681 -6.39 -12.71 -10.04
C ASN A 681 -6.92 -11.62 -9.11
N ALA A 682 -6.95 -11.92 -7.82
CA ALA A 682 -7.23 -10.99 -6.74
C ALA A 682 -6.12 -11.05 -5.68
N ASN A 683 -4.85 -11.02 -6.12
CA ASN A 683 -3.65 -11.29 -5.31
C ASN A 683 -3.62 -12.69 -4.66
N ASN A 684 -4.50 -13.60 -5.10
CA ASN A 684 -4.50 -15.01 -4.73
C ASN A 684 -3.32 -15.75 -5.39
N ASP A 685 -3.13 -17.01 -4.98
CA ASP A 685 -2.08 -17.89 -5.49
C ASP A 685 -1.96 -17.87 -7.03
N PRO A 686 -0.75 -17.67 -7.58
CA PRO A 686 -0.53 -17.58 -9.02
C PRO A 686 -0.71 -18.91 -9.76
N GLY A 687 -0.44 -20.04 -9.09
CA GLY A 687 -0.08 -21.30 -9.75
C GLY A 687 -0.35 -22.56 -8.92
N ALA A 688 -1.26 -22.49 -7.95
CA ALA A 688 -1.49 -23.56 -6.98
C ALA A 688 -0.22 -23.97 -6.20
N ILE A 689 0.66 -23.00 -5.91
CA ILE A 689 1.99 -23.20 -5.30
C ILE A 689 1.88 -23.44 -3.79
N THR A 690 1.03 -22.70 -3.06
CA THR A 690 0.89 -22.88 -1.60
C THR A 690 -0.29 -23.76 -1.19
N LEU A 691 -1.00 -24.39 -2.14
CA LEU A 691 -2.22 -25.14 -1.82
C LEU A 691 -1.97 -26.41 -1.01
N ASP A 692 -0.74 -26.94 -0.99
CA ASP A 692 -0.32 -28.13 -0.23
C ASP A 692 0.40 -27.80 1.10
N ASP A 693 0.47 -26.52 1.48
CA ASP A 693 1.26 -25.93 2.59
C ASP A 693 2.79 -25.93 2.44
N ASP A 694 3.37 -26.43 1.34
CA ASP A 694 4.83 -26.68 1.28
C ASP A 694 5.50 -26.10 0.01
N PRO A 695 5.56 -24.76 -0.13
CA PRO A 695 6.24 -24.06 -1.24
C PRO A 695 7.77 -24.29 -1.31
N TRP A 696 8.32 -25.14 -0.45
CA TRP A 696 9.71 -25.60 -0.51
C TRP A 696 9.89 -26.86 -1.34
N ASN A 697 8.84 -27.66 -1.59
CA ASN A 697 8.96 -28.86 -2.41
C ASN A 697 8.96 -28.57 -3.92
N ASP A 698 8.62 -27.33 -4.31
CA ASP A 698 8.56 -26.88 -5.69
C ASP A 698 9.93 -26.78 -6.39
N PRO A 699 9.97 -26.87 -7.74
CA PRO A 699 11.20 -26.73 -8.52
C PRO A 699 11.91 -25.36 -8.35
N TYR A 700 11.14 -24.30 -8.07
CA TYR A 700 11.63 -22.94 -7.89
C TYR A 700 10.87 -22.26 -6.74
N TYR A 701 11.59 -21.53 -5.89
CA TYR A 701 10.98 -20.73 -4.82
C TYR A 701 10.80 -19.29 -5.28
N ILE A 702 9.56 -18.78 -5.18
CA ILE A 702 9.16 -17.45 -5.65
C ILE A 702 8.49 -16.56 -4.57
N GLY A 703 8.41 -17.03 -3.32
CA GLY A 703 7.81 -16.30 -2.20
C GLY A 703 6.39 -16.72 -1.83
N GLY A 704 5.68 -15.83 -1.13
CA GLY A 704 4.35 -16.04 -0.54
C GLY A 704 4.35 -15.82 1.00
N PRO A 705 3.26 -16.16 1.70
CA PRO A 705 2.00 -16.65 1.16
C PRO A 705 1.11 -15.51 0.63
N TRP A 706 0.35 -15.80 -0.43
CA TRP A 706 -0.55 -14.86 -1.10
C TRP A 706 -1.91 -14.69 -0.40
N ASP A 707 -2.82 -13.87 -0.95
CA ASP A 707 -4.14 -13.55 -0.37
C ASP A 707 -4.94 -14.80 0.07
N VAL A 708 -5.74 -14.67 1.12
CA VAL A 708 -6.56 -15.74 1.72
C VAL A 708 -7.63 -16.32 0.78
N GLY A 709 -7.88 -15.68 -0.36
CA GLY A 709 -8.63 -16.22 -1.50
C GLY A 709 -10.11 -15.85 -1.56
N TYR A 710 -10.61 -15.08 -0.59
CA TYR A 710 -12.02 -14.67 -0.52
C TYR A 710 -12.48 -13.90 -1.77
N ARG A 711 -11.81 -12.80 -2.11
CA ARG A 711 -12.13 -11.98 -3.30
C ARG A 711 -12.07 -12.78 -4.60
N ALA A 712 -10.98 -13.53 -4.79
CA ALA A 712 -10.79 -14.36 -5.99
C ALA A 712 -11.89 -15.41 -6.15
N SER A 713 -12.27 -16.07 -5.05
CA SER A 713 -13.36 -17.06 -5.01
C SER A 713 -14.72 -16.44 -5.33
N ARG A 714 -15.00 -15.24 -4.80
CA ARG A 714 -16.25 -14.50 -5.08
C ARG A 714 -16.35 -14.06 -6.53
N ILE A 715 -15.28 -13.47 -7.08
CA ILE A 715 -15.20 -13.10 -8.50
C ILE A 715 -15.41 -14.34 -9.38
N ALA A 716 -14.68 -15.43 -9.12
CA ALA A 716 -14.80 -16.68 -9.87
C ALA A 716 -16.25 -17.21 -9.91
N GLY A 717 -16.92 -17.33 -8.77
CA GLY A 717 -18.31 -17.79 -8.69
C GLY A 717 -19.32 -16.86 -9.38
N ARG A 718 -19.11 -15.54 -9.31
CA ARG A 718 -19.91 -14.53 -10.04
C ARG A 718 -19.70 -14.61 -11.54
N LEU A 719 -18.46 -14.82 -12.01
CA LEU A 719 -18.13 -15.02 -13.43
C LEU A 719 -18.75 -16.31 -13.98
N GLU A 720 -18.61 -17.42 -13.27
CA GLU A 720 -19.22 -18.70 -13.64
C GLU A 720 -20.75 -18.57 -13.78
N SER A 721 -21.39 -17.91 -12.81
CA SER A 721 -22.83 -17.64 -12.85
C SER A 721 -23.25 -16.77 -14.04
N ALA A 722 -22.44 -15.76 -14.41
CA ALA A 722 -22.71 -14.90 -15.56
C ALA A 722 -22.53 -15.64 -16.90
N ILE A 723 -21.49 -16.46 -17.01
CA ILE A 723 -21.20 -17.29 -18.19
C ILE A 723 -22.28 -18.34 -18.41
N ASP A 724 -22.66 -19.09 -17.36
CA ASP A 724 -23.73 -20.11 -17.43
C ASP A 724 -25.10 -19.50 -17.78
N ALA A 725 -25.35 -18.25 -17.37
CA ALA A 725 -26.55 -17.50 -17.73
C ALA A 725 -26.52 -16.90 -19.15
N GLY A 726 -25.36 -16.90 -19.83
CA GLY A 726 -25.14 -16.19 -21.09
C GLY A 726 -25.17 -14.66 -20.96
N GLY A 727 -24.90 -14.16 -19.74
CA GLY A 727 -24.96 -12.75 -19.35
C GLY A 727 -23.60 -12.18 -18.92
N ALA A 728 -22.49 -12.74 -19.42
CA ALA A 728 -21.18 -12.12 -19.28
C ALA A 728 -21.07 -10.92 -20.24
N ASP A 729 -21.32 -9.72 -19.71
CA ASP A 729 -21.24 -8.42 -20.40
C ASP A 729 -20.64 -7.33 -19.48
N ILE A 730 -20.52 -6.10 -19.98
CA ILE A 730 -19.98 -4.96 -19.21
C ILE A 730 -20.76 -4.72 -17.91
N ALA A 731 -22.09 -4.84 -17.92
CA ALA A 731 -22.90 -4.60 -16.72
C ALA A 731 -22.68 -5.69 -15.66
N ALA A 732 -22.48 -6.94 -16.08
CA ALA A 732 -22.04 -8.01 -15.19
C ALA A 732 -20.66 -7.73 -14.60
N MET A 733 -19.70 -7.23 -15.39
CA MET A 733 -18.36 -6.87 -14.90
C MET A 733 -18.41 -5.75 -13.85
N GLN A 734 -19.11 -4.65 -14.16
CA GLN A 734 -19.32 -3.52 -13.24
C GLN A 734 -20.03 -3.96 -11.95
N SER A 735 -21.00 -4.88 -12.05
CA SER A 735 -21.68 -5.46 -10.88
C SER A 735 -20.79 -6.36 -10.02
N ILE A 736 -19.70 -6.90 -10.56
CA ILE A 736 -18.69 -7.65 -9.78
C ILE A 736 -17.73 -6.68 -9.10
N GLN A 737 -17.26 -5.63 -9.79
CA GLN A 737 -16.43 -4.55 -9.21
C GLN A 737 -17.12 -3.77 -8.08
N GLY A 738 -18.43 -3.92 -7.93
CA GLY A 738 -19.25 -3.31 -6.88
C GLY A 738 -19.90 -4.32 -5.93
N ASP A 739 -19.38 -5.56 -5.82
CA ASP A 739 -19.94 -6.62 -4.97
C ASP A 739 -19.50 -6.47 -3.50
N HIS A 740 -20.51 -6.35 -2.62
CA HIS A 740 -20.47 -6.09 -1.18
C HIS A 740 -21.02 -7.28 -0.39
N HIS A 741 -20.38 -8.44 -0.52
CA HIS A 741 -20.82 -9.70 0.09
C HIS A 741 -19.72 -10.28 0.98
N SER A 742 -20.02 -10.36 2.28
CA SER A 742 -19.08 -10.79 3.32
C SER A 742 -18.75 -12.28 3.21
N ASN A 743 -17.72 -12.59 2.43
CA ASN A 743 -17.21 -13.96 2.31
C ASN A 743 -16.64 -14.48 3.65
N ILE A 744 -16.10 -13.59 4.47
CA ILE A 744 -15.66 -13.92 5.83
C ILE A 744 -16.85 -14.09 6.80
N GLY A 745 -17.94 -13.35 6.59
CA GLY A 745 -19.22 -13.55 7.30
C GLY A 745 -19.82 -14.92 7.01
N GLU A 746 -19.74 -15.39 5.77
CA GLU A 746 -20.15 -16.76 5.39
C GLU A 746 -19.44 -17.84 6.23
N ASP A 747 -18.13 -17.70 6.43
CA ASP A 747 -17.29 -18.66 7.15
C ASP A 747 -17.38 -18.52 8.68
N LEU A 748 -17.48 -17.29 9.22
CA LEU A 748 -17.40 -17.01 10.67
C LEU A 748 -18.72 -16.72 11.40
N VAL A 749 -19.81 -16.36 10.73
CA VAL A 749 -21.13 -16.22 11.40
C VAL A 749 -21.64 -17.55 11.98
N PRO A 750 -21.43 -18.73 11.34
CA PRO A 750 -21.74 -20.02 11.97
C PRO A 750 -21.07 -20.22 13.33
N LEU A 751 -19.82 -19.76 13.49
CA LEU A 751 -19.09 -19.77 14.76
C LEU A 751 -19.73 -18.83 15.79
N LEU A 752 -20.06 -17.60 15.43
CA LEU A 752 -20.73 -16.65 16.34
C LEU A 752 -22.08 -17.21 16.83
N LEU A 753 -22.82 -17.90 15.96
CA LEU A 753 -24.06 -18.60 16.33
C LEU A 753 -23.81 -19.82 17.26
N GLU A 754 -22.76 -20.61 17.01
CA GLU A 754 -22.33 -21.70 17.90
C GLU A 754 -22.03 -21.19 19.32
N VAL A 755 -21.24 -20.11 19.41
CA VAL A 755 -20.87 -19.42 20.66
C VAL A 755 -22.10 -18.99 21.48
N ILE A 756 -23.08 -18.36 20.82
CA ILE A 756 -24.30 -17.90 21.51
C ILE A 756 -25.14 -19.10 21.99
N GLU A 757 -25.26 -20.16 21.18
CA GLU A 757 -26.03 -21.36 21.56
C GLU A 757 -25.34 -22.17 22.67
N ALA A 758 -24.01 -22.23 22.69
CA ALA A 758 -23.23 -22.84 23.78
C ALA A 758 -23.49 -22.11 25.11
N ALA A 759 -23.43 -20.78 25.10
CA ALA A 759 -23.69 -19.95 26.28
C ALA A 759 -25.15 -20.04 26.76
N ARG A 760 -26.11 -20.05 25.83
CA ARG A 760 -27.54 -20.29 26.10
C ARG A 760 -27.79 -21.66 26.71
N THR A 761 -27.16 -22.70 26.14
CA THR A 761 -27.25 -24.08 26.65
C THR A 761 -26.71 -24.17 28.07
N ALA A 762 -25.54 -23.59 28.32
CA ALA A 762 -24.92 -23.53 29.64
C ALA A 762 -25.82 -22.81 30.67
N ALA A 763 -26.40 -21.67 30.31
CA ALA A 763 -27.32 -20.91 31.17
C ALA A 763 -28.65 -21.64 31.45
N SER A 764 -29.10 -22.51 30.54
CA SER A 764 -30.30 -23.35 30.75
C SER A 764 -30.05 -24.57 31.65
N GLY A 765 -28.77 -24.92 31.87
CA GLY A 765 -28.35 -26.11 32.59
C GLY A 765 -28.12 -25.91 34.09
N SER A 766 -27.32 -26.80 34.66
CA SER A 766 -26.78 -26.69 36.03
C SER A 766 -25.26 -26.85 35.96
N PRO A 767 -24.52 -25.84 35.46
CA PRO A 767 -23.07 -25.93 35.29
C PRO A 767 -22.37 -26.12 36.64
N THR A 768 -21.16 -26.66 36.62
CA THR A 768 -20.37 -26.91 37.84
C THR A 768 -19.71 -25.60 38.29
N ALA A 769 -19.67 -25.34 39.60
CA ALA A 769 -19.02 -24.14 40.11
C ALA A 769 -17.54 -24.07 39.68
N GLY A 770 -17.14 -22.97 39.04
CA GLY A 770 -15.81 -22.75 38.46
C GLY A 770 -15.60 -23.27 37.03
N SER A 771 -16.59 -23.90 36.40
CA SER A 771 -16.50 -24.42 35.03
C SER A 771 -16.60 -23.34 33.94
N PRO A 772 -16.05 -23.54 32.73
CA PRO A 772 -16.30 -22.68 31.56
C PRO A 772 -17.79 -22.45 31.32
N GLU A 773 -18.62 -23.48 31.50
CA GLU A 773 -20.07 -23.38 31.34
C GLU A 773 -20.70 -22.44 32.37
N GLU A 774 -20.20 -22.37 33.62
CA GLU A 774 -20.71 -21.38 34.60
C GLU A 774 -20.34 -19.94 34.18
N ARG A 775 -19.13 -19.74 33.65
CA ARG A 775 -18.63 -18.42 33.23
C ARG A 775 -19.36 -17.93 31.97
N MET A 776 -19.51 -18.79 30.95
CA MET A 776 -20.34 -18.52 29.78
C MET A 776 -21.81 -18.29 30.15
N ALA A 777 -22.38 -19.11 31.05
CA ALA A 777 -23.74 -18.91 31.55
C ALA A 777 -23.93 -17.56 32.25
N ALA A 778 -22.94 -17.11 33.03
CA ALA A 778 -22.98 -15.82 33.70
C ALA A 778 -22.95 -14.65 32.69
N LEU A 779 -22.07 -14.70 31.69
CA LEU A 779 -21.99 -13.70 30.62
C LEU A 779 -23.27 -13.66 29.77
N TYR A 780 -23.81 -14.82 29.37
CA TYR A 780 -25.11 -14.89 28.68
C TYR A 780 -26.25 -14.38 29.55
N THR A 781 -26.34 -14.78 30.83
CA THR A 781 -27.42 -14.30 31.73
C THR A 781 -27.38 -12.79 31.93
N ALA A 782 -26.18 -12.20 32.00
CA ALA A 782 -26.01 -10.74 32.11
C ALA A 782 -26.45 -9.99 30.84
N ASN A 783 -26.34 -10.61 29.66
CA ASN A 783 -26.55 -9.99 28.36
C ASN A 783 -27.68 -10.65 27.53
N GLN A 784 -28.55 -11.45 28.16
CA GLN A 784 -29.38 -12.44 27.47
C GLN A 784 -30.18 -11.87 26.29
N ALA A 785 -30.90 -10.76 26.52
CA ALA A 785 -31.72 -10.15 25.49
C ALA A 785 -30.89 -9.66 24.29
N ALA A 786 -29.70 -9.11 24.54
CA ALA A 786 -28.79 -8.65 23.50
C ALA A 786 -28.16 -9.82 22.74
N PHE A 787 -27.76 -10.90 23.42
CA PHE A 787 -27.23 -12.11 22.77
C PHE A 787 -28.28 -12.81 21.89
N ASP A 788 -29.53 -12.92 22.38
CA ASP A 788 -30.64 -13.49 21.60
C ASP A 788 -31.01 -12.60 20.39
N GLU A 789 -30.89 -11.26 20.53
CA GLU A 789 -31.05 -10.32 19.42
C GLU A 789 -29.92 -10.43 18.39
N VAL A 790 -28.66 -10.52 18.82
CA VAL A 790 -27.50 -10.77 17.92
C VAL A 790 -27.72 -12.05 17.13
N ALA A 791 -28.07 -13.16 17.77
CA ALA A 791 -28.34 -14.42 17.07
C ALA A 791 -29.47 -14.28 16.02
N THR A 792 -30.52 -13.54 16.35
CA THR A 792 -31.63 -13.26 15.42
C THR A 792 -31.18 -12.42 14.22
N ARG A 793 -30.33 -11.40 14.46
CA ARG A 793 -29.76 -10.55 13.40
C ARG A 793 -28.77 -11.32 12.51
N MET A 794 -27.95 -12.19 13.09
CA MET A 794 -27.00 -13.05 12.37
C MET A 794 -27.70 -14.09 11.49
N GLU A 795 -28.73 -14.78 11.98
CA GLU A 795 -29.52 -15.73 11.16
C GLU A 795 -30.27 -15.01 10.02
N ALA A 796 -30.77 -13.79 10.27
CA ALA A 796 -31.39 -12.97 9.22
C ALA A 796 -30.37 -12.52 8.16
N TRP A 797 -29.17 -12.11 8.57
CA TRP A 797 -28.10 -11.69 7.67
C TRP A 797 -27.59 -12.85 6.80
N ARG A 798 -27.45 -14.04 7.39
CA ARG A 798 -27.17 -15.30 6.69
C ARG A 798 -28.27 -15.67 5.70
N ALA A 799 -29.55 -15.50 6.05
CA ALA A 799 -30.67 -15.77 5.15
C ALA A 799 -30.76 -14.78 3.98
N ASP A 800 -30.21 -13.58 4.15
CA ASP A 800 -30.12 -12.52 3.14
C ASP A 800 -28.88 -12.63 2.22
N ASP A 801 -28.05 -13.68 2.37
CA ASP A 801 -26.76 -13.88 1.66
C ASP A 801 -25.69 -12.82 1.99
N TYR A 802 -25.52 -12.52 3.29
CA TYR A 802 -24.41 -11.74 3.87
C TYR A 802 -24.04 -10.39 3.21
N PRO A 803 -25.00 -9.54 2.76
CA PRO A 803 -24.67 -8.25 2.15
C PRO A 803 -24.15 -7.24 3.19
N THR A 804 -23.20 -6.36 2.83
CA THR A 804 -22.54 -5.39 3.73
C THR A 804 -22.92 -3.92 3.49
N PRO A 805 -24.22 -3.54 3.40
CA PRO A 805 -24.61 -2.17 3.06
C PRO A 805 -24.26 -1.16 4.17
N SER A 806 -23.99 0.08 3.79
CA SER A 806 -23.76 1.17 4.74
C SER A 806 -24.95 1.41 5.68
N GLY A 807 -26.19 1.23 5.19
CA GLY A 807 -27.43 1.49 5.93
C GLY A 807 -27.70 2.97 6.23
N VAL A 808 -26.95 3.86 5.58
CA VAL A 808 -27.02 5.33 5.74
C VAL A 808 -27.40 5.98 4.42
N ASP A 809 -28.40 6.86 4.46
CA ASP A 809 -28.85 7.63 3.29
C ASP A 809 -27.80 8.67 2.87
N THR A 810 -27.38 8.61 1.61
CA THR A 810 -26.46 9.56 0.97
C THR A 810 -26.98 9.93 -0.44
N PHE A 811 -26.26 10.76 -1.17
CA PHE A 811 -26.59 11.08 -2.57
C PHE A 811 -26.48 9.86 -3.51
N CYS A 812 -25.72 8.81 -3.13
CA CYS A 812 -25.51 7.58 -3.91
C CYS A 812 -26.16 6.33 -3.31
N SER A 813 -26.72 6.41 -2.09
CA SER A 813 -27.30 5.27 -1.39
C SER A 813 -28.63 5.64 -0.72
N THR A 814 -29.65 4.80 -0.89
CA THR A 814 -30.93 4.92 -0.19
C THR A 814 -31.16 3.67 0.64
N SER A 815 -31.43 3.86 1.93
CA SER A 815 -31.54 2.80 2.92
C SER A 815 -32.99 2.32 3.03
N THR A 816 -33.20 1.03 2.78
CA THR A 816 -34.42 0.32 3.16
C THR A 816 -34.29 -0.28 4.55
N GLU A 817 -35.42 -0.68 5.17
CA GLU A 817 -35.41 -1.41 6.45
C GLU A 817 -34.53 -2.68 6.40
N ASP A 818 -34.51 -3.38 5.26
CA ASP A 818 -33.65 -4.54 5.04
C ASP A 818 -32.16 -4.16 5.07
N THR A 819 -31.76 -3.13 4.31
CA THR A 819 -30.36 -2.66 4.31
C THR A 819 -29.92 -2.12 5.68
N ARG A 820 -30.83 -1.54 6.46
CA ARG A 820 -30.55 -1.08 7.84
C ARG A 820 -30.35 -2.28 8.79
N ARG A 821 -31.18 -3.31 8.69
CA ARG A 821 -31.00 -4.57 9.44
C ARG A 821 -29.66 -5.22 9.12
N GLN A 822 -29.32 -5.33 7.84
CA GLN A 822 -28.08 -5.92 7.33
C GLN A 822 -26.86 -5.12 7.81
N SER A 823 -26.90 -3.79 7.65
CA SER A 823 -25.88 -2.86 8.14
C SER A 823 -25.57 -3.02 9.64
N VAL A 824 -26.59 -3.20 10.48
CA VAL A 824 -26.38 -3.48 11.92
C VAL A 824 -25.73 -4.84 12.15
N ALA A 825 -26.10 -5.87 11.36
CA ALA A 825 -25.43 -7.18 11.44
C ALA A 825 -23.94 -7.07 11.04
N THR A 826 -23.63 -6.38 9.94
CA THR A 826 -22.25 -6.09 9.52
C THR A 826 -21.46 -5.37 10.62
N MET A 827 -22.02 -4.33 11.23
CA MET A 827 -21.36 -3.59 12.32
C MET A 827 -21.05 -4.47 13.55
N ILE A 828 -22.02 -5.31 13.97
CA ILE A 828 -21.82 -6.23 15.10
C ILE A 828 -20.75 -7.27 14.78
N PHE A 829 -20.80 -7.87 13.59
CA PHE A 829 -19.84 -8.87 13.15
C PHE A 829 -18.42 -8.30 13.01
N ALA A 830 -18.27 -7.15 12.34
CA ALA A 830 -16.99 -6.47 12.13
C ALA A 830 -16.34 -5.99 13.44
N ALA A 831 -17.13 -5.70 14.47
CA ALA A 831 -16.60 -5.40 15.81
C ALA A 831 -16.28 -6.66 16.63
N TRP A 832 -16.98 -7.78 16.41
CA TRP A 832 -16.74 -9.05 17.10
C TRP A 832 -15.55 -9.84 16.57
N MET A 833 -15.42 -9.98 15.25
CA MET A 833 -14.38 -10.82 14.62
C MET A 833 -12.95 -10.45 15.07
N PRO A 834 -12.54 -9.16 15.09
CA PRO A 834 -11.20 -8.81 15.53
C PRO A 834 -10.99 -9.05 17.04
N ARG A 835 -12.04 -8.91 17.87
CA ARG A 835 -11.97 -9.26 19.31
C ARG A 835 -11.84 -10.76 19.54
N MET A 836 -12.45 -11.57 18.67
CA MET A 836 -12.25 -13.02 18.69
C MET A 836 -10.78 -13.37 18.41
N LEU A 837 -10.19 -12.80 17.35
CA LEU A 837 -8.78 -13.03 17.01
C LEU A 837 -7.81 -12.49 18.08
N GLN A 838 -8.01 -11.26 18.56
CA GLN A 838 -7.23 -10.67 19.66
C GLN A 838 -7.34 -11.49 20.96
N GLY A 839 -8.49 -12.12 21.21
CA GLY A 839 -8.72 -13.01 22.34
C GLY A 839 -8.01 -14.36 22.26
N VAL A 840 -7.42 -14.71 21.10
CA VAL A 840 -6.63 -15.93 20.83
C VAL A 840 -5.14 -15.62 20.68
N TRP A 841 -4.78 -14.44 20.16
CA TRP A 841 -3.39 -14.14 19.77
C TRP A 841 -2.68 -13.08 20.62
N SER A 842 -3.39 -12.10 21.18
CA SER A 842 -2.74 -10.90 21.75
C SER A 842 -2.01 -11.12 23.08
N ASP A 843 -2.20 -12.26 23.74
CA ASP A 843 -1.50 -12.65 24.97
C ASP A 843 -0.36 -13.64 24.73
N GLU A 844 -0.33 -14.32 23.59
CA GLU A 844 0.65 -15.37 23.26
C GLU A 844 2.08 -14.85 22.99
N GLY A 845 2.23 -13.56 22.70
CA GLY A 845 3.55 -12.93 22.49
C GLY A 845 4.28 -13.41 21.21
N ILE A 846 3.50 -13.84 20.21
CA ILE A 846 3.95 -14.21 18.84
C ILE A 846 3.80 -13.01 17.88
N ASP A 847 3.07 -11.97 18.29
CA ASP A 847 2.89 -10.74 17.51
C ASP A 847 4.24 -10.12 17.12
N GLY A 848 4.30 -9.57 15.91
CA GLY A 848 5.50 -9.03 15.28
C GLY A 848 6.56 -10.05 14.84
N SER A 849 6.53 -11.31 15.31
CA SER A 849 7.70 -12.18 15.23
C SER A 849 7.84 -12.92 13.89
N VAL A 850 7.12 -14.03 13.67
CA VAL A 850 7.43 -14.95 12.54
C VAL A 850 6.71 -14.59 11.24
N ASN A 851 5.44 -14.16 11.27
CA ASN A 851 4.76 -13.62 10.08
C ASN A 851 3.55 -12.74 10.46
N PRO A 852 3.76 -11.52 11.00
CA PRO A 852 2.69 -10.71 11.58
C PRO A 852 1.76 -10.07 10.52
N GLY A 853 0.46 -10.11 10.84
CA GLY A 853 -0.63 -9.47 10.10
C GLY A 853 -1.92 -10.31 10.09
N GLY A 854 -3.08 -9.66 10.05
CA GLY A 854 -4.38 -10.34 10.19
C GLY A 854 -4.67 -11.47 9.17
N ASN A 855 -4.05 -11.45 8.00
CA ASN A 855 -4.12 -12.57 7.02
C ASN A 855 -3.47 -13.87 7.51
N TRP A 856 -2.47 -13.79 8.39
CA TRP A 856 -1.85 -14.94 9.06
C TRP A 856 -2.69 -15.36 10.26
N GLU A 857 -3.06 -14.41 11.13
CA GLU A 857 -3.91 -14.65 12.30
C GLU A 857 -5.21 -15.36 11.94
N LEU A 858 -5.87 -14.93 10.86
CA LEU A 858 -7.11 -15.53 10.37
C LEU A 858 -6.89 -16.92 9.76
N ARG A 859 -5.79 -17.16 9.04
CA ARG A 859 -5.44 -18.49 8.51
C ARG A 859 -5.19 -19.50 9.62
N SER A 860 -4.33 -19.12 10.57
CA SER A 860 -4.01 -19.91 11.76
C SER A 860 -5.27 -20.16 12.60
N PHE A 861 -6.10 -19.13 12.79
CA PHE A 861 -7.35 -19.25 13.53
C PHE A 861 -8.29 -20.27 12.87
N MET A 862 -8.56 -20.14 11.57
CA MET A 862 -9.45 -21.04 10.85
C MET A 862 -8.95 -22.49 10.90
N GLN A 863 -7.63 -22.72 10.78
CA GLN A 863 -7.03 -24.05 10.88
C GLN A 863 -7.27 -24.68 12.26
N LEU A 864 -6.96 -23.95 13.35
CA LEU A 864 -7.16 -24.45 14.71
C LEU A 864 -8.64 -24.63 15.07
N TYR A 865 -9.51 -23.75 14.54
CA TYR A 865 -10.94 -23.74 14.80
C TYR A 865 -11.69 -24.88 14.08
N GLU A 866 -11.37 -25.15 12.81
CA GLU A 866 -11.97 -26.24 12.03
C GLU A 866 -11.54 -27.63 12.53
N HIS A 867 -10.35 -27.73 13.16
CA HIS A 867 -9.81 -28.96 13.72
C HIS A 867 -10.02 -29.12 15.25
N ARG A 868 -10.89 -28.32 15.89
CA ARG A 868 -11.25 -28.52 17.31
C ARG A 868 -11.76 -29.94 17.56
N GLY A 869 -11.31 -30.56 18.66
CA GLY A 869 -11.56 -31.97 18.95
C GLY A 869 -10.61 -32.96 18.28
N ASP A 870 -9.73 -32.54 17.37
CA ASP A 870 -8.72 -33.40 16.77
C ASP A 870 -7.53 -33.59 17.71
N ALA A 871 -7.44 -34.78 18.32
CA ALA A 871 -6.33 -35.17 19.17
C ALA A 871 -5.01 -35.43 18.41
N ALA A 872 -4.98 -35.24 17.08
CA ALA A 872 -3.77 -35.23 16.29
C ALA A 872 -3.06 -33.85 16.26
N LEU A 873 -3.73 -32.76 16.66
CA LEU A 873 -3.11 -31.44 16.78
C LEU A 873 -1.92 -31.48 17.78
N PRO A 874 -0.69 -31.10 17.38
CA PRO A 874 0.42 -30.88 18.31
C PRO A 874 0.08 -29.91 19.46
N SER A 875 -0.79 -28.93 19.19
CA SER A 875 -1.32 -27.97 20.18
C SER A 875 -2.43 -28.50 21.09
N HIS A 876 -2.87 -29.77 20.96
CA HIS A 876 -4.07 -30.28 21.62
C HIS A 876 -3.97 -30.30 23.16
N ASP A 877 -4.80 -29.51 23.84
CA ASP A 877 -5.01 -29.61 25.29
C ASP A 877 -6.07 -30.69 25.58
N PRO A 878 -5.72 -31.80 26.27
CA PRO A 878 -6.67 -32.84 26.64
C PRO A 878 -7.70 -32.42 27.72
N VAL A 879 -7.58 -31.23 28.31
CA VAL A 879 -8.56 -30.67 29.26
C VAL A 879 -9.74 -30.04 28.53
N THR A 880 -9.48 -29.21 27.51
CA THR A 880 -10.51 -28.56 26.69
C THR A 880 -10.95 -29.43 25.51
N GLY A 881 -10.04 -30.26 24.99
CA GLY A 881 -10.20 -30.98 23.73
C GLY A 881 -9.88 -30.12 22.50
N GLU A 882 -9.38 -28.90 22.69
CA GLU A 882 -9.12 -27.92 21.62
C GLU A 882 -7.62 -27.56 21.56
N SER A 883 -7.26 -26.61 20.70
CA SER A 883 -5.90 -26.06 20.67
C SER A 883 -5.63 -25.25 21.95
N VAL A 884 -4.43 -25.40 22.52
CA VAL A 884 -3.95 -24.61 23.67
C VAL A 884 -3.91 -23.10 23.39
N PHE A 885 -3.86 -22.67 22.11
CA PHE A 885 -3.96 -21.25 21.75
C PHE A 885 -5.36 -20.64 22.01
N PHE A 886 -6.36 -21.43 22.46
CA PHE A 886 -7.66 -20.92 22.92
C PHE A 886 -7.73 -20.72 24.45
N ASP A 887 -6.58 -20.69 25.14
CA ASP A 887 -6.41 -20.45 26.57
C ASP A 887 -5.81 -19.05 26.78
N ASP A 888 -6.43 -18.17 27.57
CA ASP A 888 -5.91 -16.81 27.81
C ASP A 888 -4.88 -16.84 28.94
N ILE A 889 -3.59 -16.69 28.63
CA ILE A 889 -2.52 -16.87 29.64
C ILE A 889 -2.54 -15.83 30.76
N ARG A 890 -3.37 -14.79 30.63
CA ARG A 890 -3.55 -13.72 31.63
C ARG A 890 -4.54 -14.14 32.73
N THR A 891 -5.37 -15.16 32.51
CA THR A 891 -6.35 -15.69 33.48
C THR A 891 -5.75 -16.85 34.30
N THR A 892 -5.10 -16.50 35.41
CA THR A 892 -4.44 -17.49 36.30
C THR A 892 -5.40 -18.54 36.89
N ASP A 893 -4.98 -19.80 36.89
CA ASP A 893 -5.71 -20.99 37.36
C ASP A 893 -7.05 -21.26 36.63
N VAL A 894 -7.24 -20.66 35.46
CA VAL A 894 -8.33 -20.92 34.53
C VAL A 894 -7.75 -21.52 33.25
N VAL A 895 -8.57 -22.29 32.52
CA VAL A 895 -8.34 -22.62 31.12
C VAL A 895 -9.64 -22.29 30.38
N GLU A 896 -9.54 -21.46 29.36
CA GLU A 896 -10.63 -21.06 28.48
C GLU A 896 -10.81 -22.06 27.32
N SER A 897 -11.94 -21.94 26.60
CA SER A 897 -12.15 -22.61 25.31
C SER A 897 -12.43 -21.57 24.23
N SER A 898 -12.35 -21.99 22.95
CA SER A 898 -12.71 -21.14 21.81
C SER A 898 -14.12 -20.54 21.95
N GLN A 899 -15.06 -21.32 22.48
CA GLN A 899 -16.42 -20.87 22.77
C GLN A 899 -16.45 -19.79 23.86
N GLU A 900 -15.68 -19.95 24.93
CA GLU A 900 -15.63 -18.96 26.02
C GLU A 900 -14.98 -17.64 25.58
N ILE A 901 -13.88 -17.71 24.82
CA ILE A 901 -13.28 -16.53 24.18
C ILE A 901 -14.33 -15.82 23.32
N GLY A 902 -15.08 -16.56 22.49
CA GLY A 902 -16.14 -16.00 21.66
C GLY A 902 -17.26 -15.31 22.45
N VAL A 903 -17.67 -15.89 23.58
CA VAL A 903 -18.69 -15.30 24.48
C VAL A 903 -18.17 -14.01 25.11
N ARG A 904 -16.90 -13.99 25.54
CA ARG A 904 -16.23 -12.80 26.10
C ARG A 904 -16.10 -11.70 25.05
N ALA A 905 -15.58 -12.02 23.87
CA ALA A 905 -15.47 -11.11 22.74
C ALA A 905 -16.82 -10.50 22.34
N LEU A 906 -17.92 -11.28 22.37
CA LEU A 906 -19.26 -10.75 22.10
C LEU A 906 -19.75 -9.80 23.21
N ALA A 907 -19.54 -10.12 24.48
CA ALA A 907 -19.90 -9.22 25.59
C ALA A 907 -19.12 -7.89 25.51
N GLU A 908 -17.82 -7.95 25.18
CA GLU A 908 -16.98 -6.77 24.97
C GLU A 908 -17.38 -5.97 23.74
N THR A 909 -17.80 -6.64 22.66
CA THR A 909 -18.34 -6.00 21.44
C THR A 909 -19.59 -5.19 21.76
N LEU A 910 -20.54 -5.79 22.49
CA LEU A 910 -21.78 -5.10 22.88
C LEU A 910 -21.51 -3.91 23.81
N ALA A 911 -20.58 -4.05 24.76
CA ALA A 911 -20.17 -2.95 25.64
C ALA A 911 -19.43 -1.82 24.90
N PHE A 912 -18.65 -2.16 23.87
CA PHE A 912 -18.01 -1.17 22.99
C PHE A 912 -19.06 -0.43 22.13
N LEU A 913 -19.96 -1.16 21.46
CA LEU A 913 -20.95 -0.55 20.56
C LEU A 913 -22.01 0.28 21.29
N SER A 914 -22.38 -0.07 22.53
CA SER A 914 -23.24 0.79 23.37
C SER A 914 -22.49 1.95 24.03
N GLY A 915 -21.16 1.88 24.12
CA GLY A 915 -20.28 2.92 24.65
C GLY A 915 -20.37 4.24 23.88
N PRO A 916 -19.82 5.35 24.42
CA PRO A 916 -19.90 6.65 23.77
C PRO A 916 -19.13 6.68 22.44
N THR A 917 -19.55 7.57 21.54
CA THR A 917 -18.73 8.02 20.41
C THR A 917 -17.52 8.80 20.93
N ASP A 918 -16.39 8.69 20.25
CA ASP A 918 -15.16 9.43 20.58
C ASP A 918 -15.31 10.94 20.33
N GLU A 919 -14.38 11.76 20.87
CA GLU A 919 -14.45 13.23 20.82
C GLU A 919 -14.53 13.79 19.38
N ASP A 920 -13.93 13.09 18.41
CA ASP A 920 -13.93 13.46 16.98
C ASP A 920 -15.22 13.06 16.24
N GLY A 921 -16.17 12.37 16.89
CA GLY A 921 -17.44 11.93 16.29
C GLY A 921 -17.35 10.72 15.33
N GLN A 922 -16.14 10.36 14.89
CA GLN A 922 -15.91 9.39 13.82
C GLN A 922 -15.68 7.93 14.28
N ASN A 923 -15.27 7.73 15.53
CA ASN A 923 -14.88 6.44 16.09
C ASN A 923 -15.63 6.15 17.41
N GLY A 924 -15.40 4.97 18.00
CA GLY A 924 -16.05 4.54 19.24
C GLY A 924 -17.47 4.01 19.03
N GLY A 925 -18.18 3.82 20.15
CA GLY A 925 -19.54 3.27 20.17
C GLY A 925 -20.62 4.28 19.75
N PHE A 926 -21.89 3.91 19.88
CA PHE A 926 -23.05 4.70 19.44
C PHE A 926 -23.78 5.43 20.58
N GLY A 927 -23.36 5.26 21.83
CA GLY A 927 -23.94 5.88 23.01
C GLY A 927 -25.35 5.40 23.37
N THR A 928 -25.77 4.25 22.84
CA THR A 928 -27.13 3.70 23.00
C THR A 928 -27.10 2.18 22.94
N ASP A 929 -27.96 1.54 23.75
CA ASP A 929 -28.19 0.08 23.72
C ASP A 929 -29.15 -0.35 22.58
N ASP A 930 -29.79 0.59 21.86
CA ASP A 930 -30.61 0.27 20.70
C ASP A 930 -29.74 -0.08 19.48
N MET A 931 -29.58 -1.38 19.24
CA MET A 931 -28.81 -1.91 18.10
C MET A 931 -29.30 -1.37 16.75
N SER A 932 -30.56 -0.93 16.63
CA SER A 932 -31.13 -0.39 15.39
C SER A 932 -30.51 0.95 14.97
N ALA A 933 -29.74 1.58 15.86
CA ALA A 933 -28.92 2.76 15.60
C ALA A 933 -27.48 2.45 15.19
N TRP A 934 -27.01 1.20 15.36
CA TRP A 934 -25.61 0.79 15.13
C TRP A 934 -25.32 0.53 13.64
N LEU A 935 -25.56 1.54 12.81
CA LEU A 935 -25.41 1.45 11.35
C LEU A 935 -23.93 1.46 10.97
N TRP A 936 -23.52 0.48 10.17
CA TRP A 936 -22.17 0.32 9.64
C TRP A 936 -21.60 1.62 9.08
N GLY A 937 -22.32 2.28 8.18
CA GLY A 937 -21.88 3.51 7.51
C GLY A 937 -21.71 4.75 8.40
N LEU A 938 -22.14 4.72 9.67
CA LEU A 938 -21.85 5.80 10.63
C LEU A 938 -20.47 5.64 11.28
N ARG A 939 -19.79 4.50 11.09
CA ARG A 939 -18.43 4.23 11.58
C ARG A 939 -17.49 3.84 10.44
N HIS A 940 -17.98 2.99 9.55
CA HIS A 940 -17.31 2.60 8.33
C HIS A 940 -17.42 3.67 7.25
N GLN A 941 -16.33 4.42 7.10
CA GLN A 941 -16.27 5.56 6.21
C GLN A 941 -14.97 5.53 5.39
N VAL A 942 -15.07 5.78 4.09
CA VAL A 942 -13.92 5.94 3.21
C VAL A 942 -13.34 7.35 3.34
N ARG A 943 -12.03 7.43 3.49
CA ARG A 943 -11.26 8.67 3.68
C ARG A 943 -10.54 9.05 2.39
N PHE A 944 -10.70 10.30 1.96
CA PHE A 944 -10.02 10.88 0.80
C PHE A 944 -9.09 12.00 1.26
N GLU A 945 -7.86 11.63 1.61
CA GLU A 945 -6.88 12.53 2.21
C GLU A 945 -5.69 12.80 1.30
N SER A 946 -5.11 13.99 1.45
CA SER A 946 -4.02 14.43 0.61
C SER A 946 -2.71 13.70 0.93
N LEU A 947 -1.98 13.31 -0.12
CA LEU A 947 -0.59 12.80 -0.01
C LEU A 947 0.33 13.78 0.73
N LEU A 948 -0.01 15.07 0.73
CA LEU A 948 0.77 16.14 1.35
C LEU A 948 0.97 15.94 2.85
N GLY A 949 0.00 15.34 3.55
CA GLY A 949 0.11 15.05 4.98
C GLY A 949 1.21 14.04 5.30
N ASP A 950 1.37 13.02 4.45
CA ASP A 950 2.31 11.91 4.67
C ASP A 950 3.79 12.38 4.53
N PHE A 951 4.05 13.50 3.84
CA PHE A 951 5.39 14.09 3.67
C PHE A 951 5.83 15.06 4.79
N VAL A 952 4.92 15.51 5.65
CA VAL A 952 5.17 16.60 6.61
C VAL A 952 4.84 16.26 8.07
N GLY A 953 4.17 15.12 8.29
CA GLY A 953 3.84 14.60 9.61
C GLY A 953 2.82 15.45 10.39
N ASP A 954 2.70 15.15 11.68
CA ASP A 954 1.66 15.69 12.58
C ASP A 954 1.86 17.16 13.02
N ASP A 955 2.64 17.99 12.29
CA ASP A 955 2.77 19.40 12.67
C ASP A 955 1.41 20.13 12.55
N PRO A 956 0.84 20.70 13.63
CA PRO A 956 -0.52 21.25 13.58
C PRO A 956 -0.68 22.50 12.70
N LEU A 957 0.40 23.26 12.47
CA LEU A 957 0.37 24.42 11.58
C LEU A 957 0.34 23.95 10.12
N VAL A 958 1.15 22.94 9.80
CA VAL A 958 1.26 22.39 8.45
C VAL A 958 0.03 21.54 8.08
N ALA A 959 -0.45 20.69 8.99
CA ALA A 959 -1.66 19.88 8.80
C ALA A 959 -2.95 20.71 8.60
N THR A 960 -2.98 21.95 9.11
CA THR A 960 -4.09 22.89 8.85
C THR A 960 -4.07 23.38 7.40
N VAL A 961 -2.88 23.58 6.82
CA VAL A 961 -2.69 24.08 5.45
C VAL A 961 -3.07 23.04 4.39
N PHE A 962 -2.84 21.76 4.65
CA PHE A 962 -3.13 20.69 3.69
C PHE A 962 -4.55 20.11 3.77
N ARG A 963 -5.37 20.56 4.72
CA ARG A 963 -6.77 20.13 4.85
C ARG A 963 -7.61 20.46 3.62
N ASP A 964 -7.34 21.58 2.96
CA ASP A 964 -8.06 22.04 1.76
C ASP A 964 -7.84 21.12 0.54
N PHE A 965 -6.86 20.21 0.61
CA PHE A 965 -6.57 19.19 -0.41
C PHE A 965 -7.23 17.83 -0.10
N ASN A 966 -8.07 17.74 0.93
CA ASN A 966 -8.89 16.55 1.21
C ASN A 966 -10.25 16.67 0.51
N ILE A 967 -10.88 15.54 0.15
CA ILE A 967 -12.30 15.52 -0.21
C ILE A 967 -13.07 15.09 1.04
N THR A 968 -13.89 15.99 1.57
CA THR A 968 -14.69 15.78 2.79
C THR A 968 -16.18 15.99 2.51
N THR A 969 -17.02 15.60 3.46
CA THR A 969 -18.48 15.87 3.44
C THR A 969 -18.83 17.37 3.44
N GLU A 970 -17.93 18.26 3.88
CA GLU A 970 -18.10 19.72 3.76
C GLU A 970 -18.02 20.17 2.30
N ARG A 971 -17.09 19.59 1.53
CA ARG A 971 -16.92 19.84 0.09
C ARG A 971 -17.97 19.11 -0.75
N LEU A 972 -18.29 17.87 -0.38
CA LEU A 972 -19.25 17.00 -1.05
C LEU A 972 -20.34 16.55 -0.06
N PRO A 973 -21.42 17.34 0.15
CA PRO A 973 -22.46 17.02 1.12
C PRO A 973 -23.16 15.68 0.87
N LEU A 974 -23.33 14.90 1.95
CA LEU A 974 -23.99 13.58 1.91
C LEU A 974 -25.45 13.68 1.47
N ALA A 975 -26.16 14.74 1.87
CA ALA A 975 -27.53 15.04 1.47
C ALA A 975 -27.83 16.53 1.64
N ASP A 976 -28.85 17.03 0.94
CA ASP A 976 -29.31 18.41 1.06
C ASP A 976 -29.99 18.68 2.42
N GLY A 977 -29.58 19.74 3.11
CA GLY A 977 -30.33 20.29 4.25
C GLY A 977 -30.28 19.46 5.55
N LEU A 978 -29.20 18.71 5.79
CA LEU A 978 -28.96 18.02 7.06
C LEU A 978 -29.07 18.98 8.26
N THR A 979 -29.75 18.55 9.31
CA THR A 979 -29.87 19.30 10.58
C THR A 979 -28.80 18.90 11.58
N GLU A 980 -28.47 19.75 12.55
CA GLU A 980 -27.50 19.43 13.62
C GLU A 980 -27.85 18.15 14.42
N ASP A 981 -29.13 17.79 14.51
CA ASP A 981 -29.61 16.55 15.17
C ASP A 981 -29.50 15.28 14.28
N ASP A 982 -29.12 15.40 13.00
CA ASP A 982 -28.95 14.25 12.10
C ASP A 982 -27.53 13.67 12.27
N PRO A 983 -27.36 12.36 12.57
CA PRO A 983 -26.04 11.79 12.81
C PRO A 983 -25.09 11.90 11.61
N ARG A 984 -25.60 12.11 10.39
CA ARG A 984 -24.79 12.35 9.19
C ARG A 984 -24.14 13.73 9.16
N ALA A 985 -24.69 14.71 9.89
CA ALA A 985 -24.17 16.08 9.90
C ALA A 985 -22.82 16.22 10.62
N ALA A 986 -22.45 15.24 11.46
CA ALA A 986 -21.17 15.21 12.16
C ALA A 986 -20.08 14.40 11.43
N LEU A 987 -20.42 13.67 10.36
CA LEU A 987 -19.45 12.86 9.62
C LEU A 987 -18.55 13.75 8.77
N GLN A 988 -17.23 13.57 8.86
CA GLN A 988 -16.23 14.20 7.98
C GLN A 988 -16.00 13.41 6.68
N TRP A 989 -16.25 12.10 6.72
CA TRP A 989 -15.92 11.12 5.68
C TRP A 989 -17.18 10.43 5.15
N PHE A 990 -17.05 9.59 4.12
CA PHE A 990 -18.19 9.09 3.36
C PHE A 990 -18.61 7.68 3.82
N PRO A 991 -19.85 7.45 4.27
CA PRO A 991 -20.38 6.12 4.58
C PRO A 991 -20.16 5.13 3.44
N ARG A 992 -19.52 3.98 3.70
CA ARG A 992 -19.15 3.03 2.66
C ARG A 992 -19.70 1.61 2.94
N PRO A 993 -20.41 0.97 2.00
CA PRO A 993 -20.63 -0.48 2.00
C PRO A 993 -19.30 -1.24 1.89
N GLY A 994 -19.28 -2.50 2.31
CA GLY A 994 -18.12 -3.40 2.19
C GLY A 994 -17.58 -3.90 3.53
N ASP A 995 -16.71 -4.90 3.50
CA ASP A 995 -15.85 -5.34 4.62
C ASP A 995 -14.40 -5.66 4.18
N GLN A 996 -13.60 -6.20 5.11
CA GLN A 996 -12.19 -6.57 4.99
C GLN A 996 -11.80 -7.43 3.77
N TYR A 997 -12.73 -8.19 3.19
CA TYR A 997 -12.46 -9.13 2.09
C TYR A 997 -13.51 -9.12 0.96
N ASP A 998 -14.30 -8.05 0.86
CA ASP A 998 -15.24 -7.85 -0.24
C ASP A 998 -14.51 -7.52 -1.55
N VAL A 999 -15.17 -7.76 -2.70
CA VAL A 999 -14.55 -7.54 -4.02
C VAL A 999 -14.25 -6.05 -4.23
N ASP A 1000 -15.24 -5.22 -3.92
CA ASP A 1000 -15.12 -3.77 -3.87
C ASP A 1000 -14.53 -3.33 -2.53
N ALA A 1001 -13.22 -3.50 -2.38
CA ALA A 1001 -12.55 -3.49 -1.09
C ALA A 1001 -12.77 -2.20 -0.30
N ALA A 1002 -13.17 -2.38 0.96
CA ALA A 1002 -13.43 -1.32 1.92
C ALA A 1002 -13.02 -1.84 3.30
N ASN A 1003 -11.71 -1.86 3.53
CA ASN A 1003 -11.08 -2.71 4.54
C ASN A 1003 -10.82 -1.93 5.84
N PRO A 1004 -11.53 -2.22 6.96
CA PRO A 1004 -11.35 -1.52 8.25
C PRO A 1004 -10.13 -1.95 9.06
N GLY A 1005 -9.42 -3.00 8.64
CA GLY A 1005 -8.33 -3.63 9.39
C GLY A 1005 -8.83 -4.47 10.59
N PHE A 1006 -7.89 -4.96 11.39
CA PHE A 1006 -8.14 -5.86 12.52
C PHE A 1006 -8.15 -5.15 13.88
N SER A 1007 -8.40 -3.83 13.88
CA SER A 1007 -8.44 -3.04 15.12
C SER A 1007 -9.68 -3.30 16.01
N GLY A 1008 -10.81 -3.70 15.40
CA GLY A 1008 -12.11 -3.83 16.07
C GLY A 1008 -12.67 -2.56 16.72
N THR A 1009 -12.04 -1.40 16.50
CA THR A 1009 -12.32 -0.14 17.24
C THR A 1009 -12.35 1.10 16.35
N ARG A 1010 -11.55 1.11 15.29
CA ARG A 1010 -11.59 2.06 14.17
C ARG A 1010 -12.11 1.31 12.94
N PHE A 1011 -13.02 1.94 12.20
CA PHE A 1011 -13.61 1.37 10.99
C PHE A 1011 -13.48 2.29 9.77
N THR A 1012 -12.77 3.41 9.89
CA THR A 1012 -12.51 4.30 8.75
C THR A 1012 -11.30 3.79 7.95
N HIS A 1013 -11.39 3.76 6.62
CA HIS A 1013 -10.36 3.17 5.76
C HIS A 1013 -9.82 4.18 4.72
N ARG A 1014 -8.55 3.99 4.33
CA ARG A 1014 -7.85 4.76 3.27
C ARG A 1014 -7.48 3.91 2.04
N ASN A 1015 -7.71 2.60 2.05
CA ASN A 1015 -7.46 1.71 0.91
C ASN A 1015 -8.78 1.41 0.15
N GLY A 1016 -8.69 1.22 -1.16
CA GLY A 1016 -9.77 0.74 -2.02
C GLY A 1016 -9.44 0.95 -3.51
N PRO A 1017 -10.38 0.66 -4.43
CA PRO A 1017 -10.15 0.81 -5.88
C PRO A 1017 -9.65 2.20 -6.30
N VAL A 1018 -8.42 2.34 -6.79
CA VAL A 1018 -7.92 3.62 -7.33
C VAL A 1018 -8.35 3.86 -8.78
N MET A 1019 -8.92 2.85 -9.42
CA MET A 1019 -9.66 2.90 -10.69
C MET A 1019 -10.78 1.86 -10.64
N ARG A 1020 -11.78 1.94 -11.53
CA ARG A 1020 -12.64 0.80 -11.88
C ARG A 1020 -12.81 0.75 -13.39
N THR A 1021 -11.89 0.07 -14.07
CA THR A 1021 -11.86 -0.05 -15.53
C THR A 1021 -12.60 -1.31 -15.97
N VAL A 1022 -13.44 -1.20 -17.00
CA VAL A 1022 -13.99 -2.32 -17.77
C VAL A 1022 -13.82 -2.02 -19.26
N VAL A 1023 -13.33 -2.97 -20.04
CA VAL A 1023 -13.19 -2.87 -21.50
C VAL A 1023 -13.79 -4.10 -22.16
N ALA A 1024 -14.70 -3.89 -23.12
CA ALA A 1024 -15.16 -4.90 -24.06
C ALA A 1024 -14.49 -4.66 -25.43
N LEU A 1025 -13.88 -5.71 -25.96
CA LEU A 1025 -12.98 -5.63 -27.10
C LEU A 1025 -13.34 -6.69 -28.15
N GLY A 1026 -13.50 -6.26 -29.40
CA GLY A 1026 -13.77 -7.18 -30.51
C GLY A 1026 -13.55 -6.55 -31.89
N PRO A 1027 -13.91 -7.26 -32.97
CA PRO A 1027 -13.63 -6.83 -34.34
C PRO A 1027 -14.32 -5.52 -34.74
N ASP A 1028 -15.46 -5.21 -34.11
CA ASP A 1028 -16.29 -4.04 -34.41
C ASP A 1028 -15.90 -2.78 -33.59
N GLY A 1029 -14.94 -2.88 -32.65
CA GLY A 1029 -14.40 -1.73 -31.93
C GLY A 1029 -14.16 -1.95 -30.43
N VAL A 1030 -13.94 -0.83 -29.73
CA VAL A 1030 -13.72 -0.74 -28.28
C VAL A 1030 -14.92 -0.08 -27.62
N GLU A 1031 -15.43 -0.69 -26.56
CA GLU A 1031 -16.34 -0.05 -25.60
C GLU A 1031 -15.69 -0.16 -24.22
N GLY A 1032 -15.53 0.96 -23.52
CA GLY A 1032 -14.85 0.98 -22.24
C GLY A 1032 -15.46 1.98 -21.27
N TYR A 1033 -15.24 1.72 -19.98
CA TYR A 1033 -15.67 2.57 -18.89
C TYR A 1033 -14.58 2.63 -17.80
N ASN A 1034 -14.45 3.78 -17.15
CA ASN A 1034 -13.55 3.99 -16.02
C ASN A 1034 -14.16 4.95 -14.96
N THR A 1035 -13.62 4.96 -13.75
CA THR A 1035 -13.83 6.03 -12.75
C THR A 1035 -12.65 6.09 -11.79
N LEU A 1036 -12.42 7.26 -11.18
CA LEU A 1036 -11.33 7.53 -10.25
C LEU A 1036 -11.89 8.09 -8.93
N PRO A 1037 -11.27 7.83 -7.76
CA PRO A 1037 -11.75 8.31 -6.46
C PRO A 1037 -11.72 9.83 -6.29
N GLY A 1038 -10.91 10.52 -7.08
CA GLY A 1038 -10.90 11.97 -7.26
C GLY A 1038 -10.83 12.33 -8.74
N GLY A 1039 -10.76 13.62 -9.06
CA GLY A 1039 -10.70 14.11 -10.43
C GLY A 1039 -9.30 14.09 -11.07
N GLN A 1040 -9.22 14.59 -12.29
CA GLN A 1040 -7.99 14.63 -13.09
C GLN A 1040 -6.97 15.67 -12.60
N SER A 1041 -7.37 16.71 -11.88
CA SER A 1041 -6.53 17.83 -11.46
C SER A 1041 -6.07 17.74 -9.99
N GLY A 1042 -4.84 18.20 -9.72
CA GLY A 1042 -4.33 18.37 -8.36
C GLY A 1042 -4.74 19.66 -7.65
N ASP A 1043 -5.25 20.66 -8.38
CA ASP A 1043 -5.62 21.96 -7.82
C ASP A 1043 -7.02 21.90 -7.15
N PRO A 1044 -7.14 22.12 -5.82
CA PRO A 1044 -8.44 22.11 -5.13
C PRO A 1044 -9.41 23.21 -5.60
N GLU A 1045 -8.95 24.25 -6.30
CA GLU A 1045 -9.83 25.24 -6.94
C GLU A 1045 -10.34 24.80 -8.34
N SER A 1046 -9.82 23.71 -8.88
CA SER A 1046 -10.27 23.14 -10.16
C SER A 1046 -11.66 22.49 -10.04
N ALA A 1047 -12.49 22.69 -11.06
CA ALA A 1047 -13.74 21.95 -11.22
C ALA A 1047 -13.52 20.44 -11.46
N HIS A 1048 -12.29 20.03 -11.76
CA HIS A 1048 -11.88 18.65 -12.03
C HIS A 1048 -10.98 18.07 -10.94
N PHE A 1049 -11.12 18.55 -9.70
CA PHE A 1049 -10.43 18.03 -8.52
C PHE A 1049 -11.17 16.83 -7.89
N ASP A 1050 -12.50 16.87 -7.88
CA ASP A 1050 -13.38 15.92 -7.17
C ASP A 1050 -14.65 15.56 -7.95
N ASP A 1051 -14.76 15.95 -9.23
CA ASP A 1051 -15.93 15.69 -10.08
C ASP A 1051 -16.23 14.20 -10.35
N ARG A 1052 -15.23 13.33 -10.19
CA ARG A 1052 -15.38 11.86 -10.25
C ARG A 1052 -15.71 11.21 -8.90
N ALA A 1053 -15.48 11.87 -7.77
CA ALA A 1053 -15.65 11.29 -6.44
C ALA A 1053 -17.10 10.83 -6.19
N ARG A 1054 -18.10 11.56 -6.71
CA ARG A 1054 -19.51 11.15 -6.67
C ARG A 1054 -19.75 9.80 -7.37
N ASN A 1055 -19.24 9.66 -8.58
CA ASN A 1055 -19.41 8.45 -9.40
C ASN A 1055 -18.71 7.27 -8.72
N TRP A 1056 -17.46 7.48 -8.26
CA TRP A 1056 -16.70 6.46 -7.52
C TRP A 1056 -17.41 5.99 -6.25
N LEU A 1057 -18.02 6.91 -5.47
CA LEU A 1057 -18.80 6.60 -4.27
C LEU A 1057 -20.13 5.88 -4.59
N ALA A 1058 -20.61 5.95 -5.83
CA ALA A 1058 -21.81 5.28 -6.32
C ALA A 1058 -21.52 3.96 -7.05
N ASN A 1059 -20.24 3.59 -7.24
CA ASN A 1059 -19.80 2.56 -8.19
C ASN A 1059 -20.26 2.81 -9.64
N GLU A 1060 -20.49 4.07 -9.98
CA GLU A 1060 -20.79 4.52 -11.34
C GLU A 1060 -19.49 4.83 -12.08
N THR A 1061 -19.49 4.54 -13.39
CA THR A 1061 -18.35 4.76 -14.29
C THR A 1061 -18.74 5.66 -15.45
N VAL A 1062 -17.75 6.30 -16.06
CA VAL A 1062 -17.89 7.14 -17.25
C VAL A 1062 -17.25 6.48 -18.46
N PRO A 1063 -17.62 6.85 -19.71
CA PRO A 1063 -17.02 6.27 -20.90
C PRO A 1063 -15.51 6.50 -20.96
N LEU A 1064 -14.75 5.43 -21.15
CA LEU A 1064 -13.34 5.46 -21.54
C LEU A 1064 -13.33 5.52 -23.07
N ARG A 1065 -13.06 6.72 -23.61
CA ARG A 1065 -13.20 7.04 -25.03
C ARG A 1065 -11.91 6.68 -25.78
N PHE A 1066 -12.00 5.78 -26.77
CA PHE A 1066 -10.81 5.28 -27.48
C PHE A 1066 -10.68 5.86 -28.89
N SER A 1067 -11.70 5.71 -29.75
CA SER A 1067 -11.61 6.19 -31.13
C SER A 1067 -11.72 7.72 -31.21
N PRO A 1068 -11.15 8.37 -32.25
CA PRO A 1068 -11.33 9.81 -32.46
C PRO A 1068 -12.79 10.25 -32.45
N GLU A 1069 -13.71 9.43 -33.00
CA GLU A 1069 -15.15 9.72 -33.02
C GLU A 1069 -15.77 9.67 -31.62
N GLN A 1070 -15.36 8.69 -30.79
CA GLN A 1070 -15.75 8.65 -29.38
C GLN A 1070 -15.20 9.86 -28.62
N VAL A 1071 -13.95 10.27 -28.88
CA VAL A 1071 -13.35 11.46 -28.25
C VAL A 1071 -14.11 12.72 -28.68
N ALA A 1072 -14.44 12.86 -29.96
CA ALA A 1072 -15.20 14.00 -30.50
C ALA A 1072 -16.63 14.11 -29.93
N GLU A 1073 -17.30 12.99 -29.68
CA GLU A 1073 -18.62 12.97 -29.04
C GLU A 1073 -18.59 13.56 -27.62
N GLY A 1074 -17.51 13.31 -26.87
CA GLY A 1074 -17.33 13.79 -25.50
C GLY A 1074 -16.55 15.10 -25.34
N ALA A 1075 -16.02 15.64 -26.43
CA ALA A 1075 -15.07 16.75 -26.40
C ALA A 1075 -15.70 18.03 -25.80
N VAL A 1076 -15.12 18.52 -24.70
CA VAL A 1076 -15.54 19.76 -24.04
C VAL A 1076 -14.64 20.94 -24.41
N SER A 1077 -13.35 20.69 -24.65
CA SER A 1077 -12.38 21.71 -25.06
C SER A 1077 -11.18 21.13 -25.81
N ARG A 1078 -10.40 22.00 -26.44
CA ARG A 1078 -9.18 21.67 -27.19
C ARG A 1078 -8.08 22.68 -26.93
N GLU A 1079 -6.92 22.20 -26.50
CA GLU A 1079 -5.67 22.95 -26.44
C GLU A 1079 -4.86 22.72 -27.73
N VAL A 1080 -4.09 23.72 -28.17
CA VAL A 1080 -3.19 23.62 -29.34
C VAL A 1080 -1.74 23.90 -28.93
N PHE A 1081 -0.84 23.05 -29.39
CA PHE A 1081 0.59 23.12 -29.11
C PHE A 1081 1.37 23.35 -30.40
N THR A 1082 2.29 24.32 -30.38
CA THR A 1082 3.07 24.73 -31.56
C THR A 1082 4.58 24.78 -31.26
N PRO A 1083 5.47 24.62 -32.27
CA PRO A 1083 6.93 24.68 -32.12
C PRO A 1083 7.50 26.01 -31.57
#